data_AF-A0A5N6C2U2-F1
#
_entry.id   AF-A0A5N6C2U2-F1
#
_cell.length_a   1.000
_cell.length_b   1.000
_cell.length_c   1.000
_cell.angle_alpha   90.00
_cell.angle_beta   90.00
_cell.angle_gamma   90.00
#
_symmetry.space_group_name_H-M   'P 1'
#
loop_
_entity.id
_entity.type
_entity.pdbx_description
1 polymer ?
#
loop_
_entity_poly.entity_id
_entity_poly.type
_entity_poly.pdbx_seq_one_letter_code
_entity_poly.pdbx_strand_id
1 'polypeptide(L)'
;MLAALASVYVVAGAPIALAVFGVQVLYLLTLRKWWLLAAQAVLVYTASVAGGVSTGILGFLAGSLLLTRAHRDTARVLAPLVVASAALIDAARGGATADATITVVLVSLVVFGLTRLVERAGEMHAARLSLAAAAVAAERLRLAAELNDGLGRSLEVIVEGGRRALAEPDGAADVLASVTATARAALTDARAASANYRATSLAPELVTARAMLDAAGIAVEVRGGHTEPLGPGGALLASVLREAVTDVVRRGTARLCVIETSEQGDERGDRVRLRVVDDGHRTAEGPGFDGLRLEEAGGTLTTGLSSSGRFVVEATLPRDPSIEAAPGETGAGDARAPDSPADRRRRRPLPKLAHDASYAVSVTVLAAVLVGFSVKALLQLSGALVIPAAACLAVIVVMQLRSVNGRHMAALTVMAVLTYAPIPVFGPVWLGAAGFLAGPVLLAFPWRVAWPMAAAIVASVAGAGMLFGLPAPVLANSTVSALVTGLVVYALLRLAQIVKELQAARESLARSAIVEERLRAARDLHDLLGHSLAAILLTCELARRLKCPQERVEEIVAMAEGARADLRSVSGEQRKLSLAAEVESARTVLSAAGIRVTVEPIEPNLPAEVETVLGTVLREAVTNVLRHSEARHCAITMRADESGLRLRVRNDGVSAGKTRRGSSGIGNLTTRLAALDGRLTSHVDGDRFTLDACVPHRAPVPA
;
A
#
# COMPACT_ATOMS: atom_id res chain seq x y z
N MET A 1 -17.29 9.86 -23.80
CA MET A 1 -16.62 9.29 -24.99
C MET A 1 -17.52 8.34 -25.76
N LEU A 2 -18.00 7.27 -25.14
CA LEU A 2 -18.84 6.26 -25.78
C LEU A 2 -20.06 6.92 -26.50
N ALA A 3 -20.76 7.85 -25.85
CA ALA A 3 -21.82 8.65 -26.49
C ALA A 3 -21.33 9.56 -27.64
N ALA A 4 -20.10 10.08 -27.57
CA ALA A 4 -19.50 10.89 -28.64
C ALA A 4 -19.17 10.03 -29.87
N LEU A 5 -18.68 8.81 -29.68
CA LEU A 5 -18.49 7.86 -30.79
C LEU A 5 -19.84 7.51 -31.44
N ALA A 6 -20.89 7.27 -30.66
CA ALA A 6 -22.23 7.04 -31.19
C ALA A 6 -22.76 8.23 -31.99
N SER A 7 -22.49 9.46 -31.54
CA SER A 7 -22.93 10.68 -32.23
C SER A 7 -22.37 10.82 -33.66
N VAL A 8 -21.15 10.30 -33.94
CA VAL A 8 -20.56 10.26 -35.29
C VAL A 8 -21.46 9.49 -36.25
N TYR A 9 -21.91 8.31 -35.83
CA TYR A 9 -22.73 7.42 -36.65
C TYR A 9 -24.18 7.93 -36.79
N VAL A 10 -24.69 8.62 -35.77
CA VAL A 10 -26.02 9.26 -35.84
C VAL A 10 -25.99 10.44 -36.81
N VAL A 11 -24.95 11.29 -36.77
CA VAL A 11 -24.77 12.40 -37.74
C VAL A 11 -24.58 11.86 -39.17
N ALA A 12 -24.00 10.67 -39.31
CA ALA A 12 -23.90 9.96 -40.59
C ALA A 12 -25.20 9.27 -41.05
N GLY A 13 -26.33 9.47 -40.35
CA GLY A 13 -27.65 8.98 -40.75
C GLY A 13 -27.98 7.54 -40.36
N ALA A 14 -27.26 6.95 -39.39
CA ALA A 14 -27.41 5.54 -39.00
C ALA A 14 -27.98 5.36 -37.58
N PRO A 15 -29.31 5.37 -37.37
CA PRO A 15 -29.92 5.23 -36.05
C PRO A 15 -29.66 3.86 -35.40
N ILE A 16 -29.45 2.80 -36.19
CA ILE A 16 -29.07 1.45 -35.71
C ILE A 16 -27.79 1.49 -34.85
N ALA A 17 -26.91 2.48 -35.05
CA ALA A 17 -25.70 2.64 -34.24
C ALA A 17 -26.00 2.92 -32.75
N LEU A 18 -27.16 3.51 -32.41
CA LEU A 18 -27.59 3.69 -31.02
C LEU A 18 -27.90 2.34 -30.35
N ALA A 19 -28.45 1.38 -31.08
CA ALA A 19 -28.70 0.03 -30.56
C ALA A 19 -27.39 -0.75 -30.36
N VAL A 20 -26.46 -0.69 -31.32
CA VAL A 20 -25.09 -1.23 -31.16
C VAL A 20 -24.42 -0.65 -29.90
N PHE A 21 -24.57 0.66 -29.70
CA PHE A 21 -24.04 1.36 -28.55
C PHE A 21 -24.67 0.91 -27.23
N GLY A 22 -26.00 0.79 -27.17
CA GLY A 22 -26.71 0.30 -26.00
C GLY A 22 -26.25 -1.11 -25.60
N VAL A 23 -26.07 -2.00 -26.58
CA VAL A 23 -25.53 -3.35 -26.34
C VAL A 23 -24.08 -3.29 -25.87
N GLN A 24 -23.24 -2.40 -26.42
CA GLN A 24 -21.85 -2.21 -25.96
C GLN A 24 -21.81 -1.78 -24.48
N VAL A 25 -22.64 -0.80 -24.08
CA VAL A 25 -22.72 -0.35 -22.69
C VAL A 25 -23.20 -1.48 -21.79
N LEU A 26 -24.23 -2.21 -22.21
CA LEU A 26 -24.78 -3.33 -21.45
C LEU A 26 -23.73 -4.45 -21.29
N TYR A 27 -22.96 -4.77 -22.33
CA TYR A 27 -21.86 -5.73 -22.29
C TYR A 27 -20.79 -5.34 -21.27
N LEU A 28 -20.47 -4.05 -21.19
CA LEU A 28 -19.51 -3.52 -20.21
C LEU A 28 -20.05 -3.57 -18.77
N LEU A 29 -21.36 -3.37 -18.57
CA LEU A 29 -21.98 -3.34 -17.24
C LEU A 29 -22.38 -4.73 -16.69
N THR A 30 -22.78 -5.68 -17.53
CA THR A 30 -23.47 -6.93 -17.10
C THR A 30 -22.60 -8.19 -17.11
N LEU A 31 -21.32 -8.07 -16.76
CA LEU A 31 -20.36 -9.20 -16.66
C LEU A 31 -20.05 -9.92 -17.99
N ARG A 32 -20.08 -9.21 -19.12
CA ARG A 32 -19.59 -9.71 -20.43
C ARG A 32 -20.15 -11.07 -20.86
N LYS A 33 -21.47 -11.24 -20.73
CA LYS A 33 -22.14 -12.48 -21.13
C LYS A 33 -22.02 -12.70 -22.65
N TRP A 34 -21.80 -13.95 -23.05
CA TRP A 34 -21.57 -14.33 -24.46
C TRP A 34 -22.74 -13.98 -25.39
N TRP A 35 -23.99 -14.04 -24.91
CA TRP A 35 -25.16 -13.69 -25.71
C TRP A 35 -25.20 -12.21 -26.10
N LEU A 36 -24.59 -11.31 -25.31
CA LEU A 36 -24.45 -9.90 -25.66
C LEU A 36 -23.45 -9.69 -26.80
N LEU A 37 -22.37 -10.49 -26.85
CA LEU A 37 -21.46 -10.50 -28.00
C LEU A 37 -22.17 -11.01 -29.26
N ALA A 38 -23.00 -12.04 -29.15
CA ALA A 38 -23.79 -12.54 -30.27
C ALA A 38 -24.80 -11.48 -30.76
N ALA A 39 -25.53 -10.85 -29.85
CA ALA A 39 -26.45 -9.75 -30.17
C ALA A 39 -25.71 -8.58 -30.84
N GLN A 40 -24.54 -8.21 -30.30
CA GLN A 40 -23.69 -7.18 -30.87
C GLN A 40 -23.20 -7.54 -32.27
N ALA A 41 -22.79 -8.79 -32.49
CA ALA A 41 -22.36 -9.26 -33.80
C ALA A 41 -23.48 -9.13 -34.84
N VAL A 42 -24.69 -9.57 -34.51
CA VAL A 42 -25.87 -9.42 -35.39
C VAL A 42 -26.11 -7.95 -35.71
N LEU A 43 -26.22 -7.09 -34.69
CA LEU A 43 -26.48 -5.65 -34.89
C LEU A 43 -25.42 -4.97 -35.76
N VAL A 44 -24.14 -5.26 -35.53
CA VAL A 44 -23.02 -4.63 -36.24
C VAL A 44 -22.91 -5.13 -37.68
N TYR A 45 -23.12 -6.43 -37.94
CA TYR A 45 -23.14 -6.97 -39.31
C TYR A 45 -24.39 -6.53 -40.08
N THR A 46 -25.57 -6.45 -39.43
CA THR A 46 -26.77 -5.89 -40.06
C THR A 46 -26.59 -4.42 -40.37
N ALA A 47 -26.04 -3.63 -39.44
CA ALA A 47 -25.76 -2.21 -39.66
C ALA A 47 -24.77 -2.00 -40.80
N SER A 48 -23.67 -2.73 -40.80
CA SER A 48 -22.68 -2.65 -41.89
C SER A 48 -23.31 -3.16 -43.18
N VAL A 49 -23.54 -4.47 -43.35
CA VAL A 49 -23.93 -5.10 -44.63
C VAL A 49 -25.25 -4.57 -45.20
N ALA A 50 -26.32 -4.53 -44.40
CA ALA A 50 -27.66 -4.18 -44.88
C ALA A 50 -27.98 -2.68 -44.73
N GLY A 51 -27.44 -2.03 -43.69
CA GLY A 51 -27.72 -0.62 -43.39
C GLY A 51 -26.80 0.39 -44.05
N GLY A 52 -25.79 -0.05 -44.81
CA GLY A 52 -24.83 0.84 -45.48
C GLY A 52 -23.93 1.64 -44.52
N VAL A 53 -23.92 1.30 -43.23
CA VAL A 53 -23.13 2.00 -42.20
C VAL A 53 -21.64 1.72 -42.42
N SER A 54 -20.80 2.68 -42.03
CA SER A 54 -19.34 2.55 -42.04
C SER A 54 -18.89 1.27 -41.34
N THR A 55 -18.01 0.52 -42.00
CA THR A 55 -17.39 -0.72 -41.52
C THR A 55 -16.62 -0.52 -40.20
N GLY A 56 -16.24 0.72 -39.86
CA GLY A 56 -15.63 1.07 -38.56
C GLY A 56 -16.44 0.63 -37.33
N ILE A 57 -17.76 0.46 -37.47
CA ILE A 57 -18.63 -0.03 -36.39
C ILE A 57 -18.30 -1.48 -35.97
N LEU A 58 -17.66 -2.27 -36.85
CA LEU A 58 -17.12 -3.60 -36.54
C LEU A 58 -16.03 -3.56 -35.46
N GLY A 59 -15.38 -2.41 -35.26
CA GLY A 59 -14.37 -2.24 -34.22
C GLY A 59 -14.92 -2.38 -32.80
N PHE A 60 -16.20 -2.09 -32.57
CA PHE A 60 -16.82 -2.33 -31.26
C PHE A 60 -16.90 -3.83 -30.93
N LEU A 61 -17.23 -4.65 -31.94
CA LEU A 61 -17.28 -6.11 -31.77
C LEU A 61 -15.88 -6.70 -31.56
N ALA A 62 -14.92 -6.32 -32.41
CA ALA A 62 -13.54 -6.78 -32.29
C ALA A 62 -12.88 -6.34 -30.96
N GLY A 63 -13.12 -5.09 -30.52
CA GLY A 63 -12.69 -4.61 -29.21
C GLY A 63 -13.32 -5.40 -28.05
N SER A 64 -14.61 -5.70 -28.13
CA SER A 64 -15.33 -6.50 -27.13
C SER A 64 -14.87 -7.96 -27.07
N LEU A 65 -14.49 -8.55 -28.20
CA LEU A 65 -13.85 -9.87 -28.29
C LEU A 65 -12.50 -9.90 -27.56
N LEU A 66 -11.65 -8.88 -27.73
CA LEU A 66 -10.37 -8.78 -27.03
C LEU A 66 -10.51 -8.69 -25.49
N LEU A 67 -11.68 -8.27 -25.01
CA LEU A 67 -11.98 -8.14 -23.57
C LEU A 67 -12.50 -9.44 -22.92
N THR A 68 -12.89 -10.44 -23.73
CA THR A 68 -13.49 -11.69 -23.24
C THR A 68 -12.44 -12.59 -22.57
N ARG A 69 -12.63 -12.92 -21.29
CA ARG A 69 -11.67 -13.75 -20.51
C ARG A 69 -11.93 -15.26 -20.62
N ALA A 70 -13.19 -15.67 -20.81
CA ALA A 70 -13.61 -17.08 -20.78
C ALA A 70 -13.14 -17.93 -21.98
N HIS A 71 -12.95 -17.30 -23.15
CA HIS A 71 -12.56 -17.95 -24.39
C HIS A 71 -11.45 -17.16 -25.09
N ARG A 72 -10.34 -16.93 -24.38
CA ARG A 72 -9.24 -16.06 -24.85
C ARG A 72 -8.66 -16.50 -26.19
N ASP A 73 -8.46 -17.79 -26.39
CA ASP A 73 -7.82 -18.30 -27.61
C ASP A 73 -8.75 -18.17 -28.83
N THR A 74 -10.04 -18.46 -28.64
CA THR A 74 -11.07 -18.28 -29.69
C THR A 74 -11.28 -16.81 -30.02
N ALA A 75 -11.32 -15.93 -29.02
CA ALA A 75 -11.50 -14.50 -29.23
C ALA A 75 -10.30 -13.84 -29.95
N ARG A 76 -9.07 -14.33 -29.72
CA ARG A 76 -7.85 -13.88 -30.43
C ARG A 76 -7.85 -14.24 -31.91
N VAL A 77 -8.54 -15.31 -32.30
CA VAL A 77 -8.71 -15.70 -33.71
C VAL A 77 -9.90 -14.96 -34.34
N LEU A 78 -10.98 -14.76 -33.61
CA LEU A 78 -12.18 -14.08 -34.13
C LEU A 78 -11.98 -12.57 -34.35
N ALA A 79 -11.24 -11.88 -33.48
CA ALA A 79 -10.99 -10.45 -33.63
C ALA A 79 -10.32 -10.07 -34.98
N PRO A 80 -9.21 -10.69 -35.42
CA PRO A 80 -8.63 -10.41 -36.73
C PRO A 80 -9.54 -10.87 -37.89
N LEU A 81 -10.36 -11.90 -37.70
CA LEU A 81 -11.35 -12.31 -38.69
C LEU A 81 -12.42 -11.23 -38.89
N VAL A 82 -12.89 -10.59 -37.81
CA VAL A 82 -13.81 -9.44 -37.89
C VAL A 82 -13.15 -8.28 -38.64
N VAL A 83 -11.88 -8.00 -38.38
CA VAL A 83 -11.11 -6.98 -39.11
C VAL A 83 -11.00 -7.33 -40.61
N ALA A 84 -10.70 -8.57 -40.95
CA ALA A 84 -10.64 -9.04 -42.34
C ALA A 84 -12.01 -8.95 -43.03
N SER A 85 -13.09 -9.28 -42.32
CA SER A 85 -14.45 -9.14 -42.85
C SER A 85 -14.81 -7.69 -43.16
N ALA A 86 -14.32 -6.73 -42.37
CA ALA A 86 -14.51 -5.31 -42.64
C ALA A 86 -13.84 -4.88 -43.95
N ALA A 87 -12.60 -5.34 -44.19
CA ALA A 87 -11.89 -5.10 -45.43
C ALA A 87 -12.63 -5.69 -46.64
N LEU A 88 -13.21 -6.89 -46.49
CA LEU A 88 -13.96 -7.56 -47.54
C LEU A 88 -15.28 -6.84 -47.86
N ILE A 89 -16.02 -6.40 -46.84
CA ILE A 89 -17.26 -5.63 -46.99
C ILE A 89 -16.96 -4.29 -47.68
N ASP A 90 -15.87 -3.64 -47.33
CA ASP A 90 -15.48 -2.36 -47.93
C ASP A 90 -15.00 -2.53 -49.38
N ALA A 91 -14.22 -3.58 -49.66
CA ALA A 91 -13.81 -3.97 -51.01
C ALA A 91 -15.03 -4.20 -51.91
N ALA A 92 -16.04 -4.91 -51.41
CA ALA A 92 -17.28 -5.17 -52.13
C ALA A 92 -18.09 -3.89 -52.45
N ARG A 93 -17.84 -2.79 -51.72
CA ARG A 93 -18.43 -1.46 -51.97
C ARG A 93 -17.58 -0.57 -52.88
N GLY A 94 -16.43 -1.07 -53.36
CA GLY A 94 -15.46 -0.26 -54.10
C GLY A 94 -14.69 0.73 -53.22
N GLY A 95 -14.66 0.51 -51.90
CA GLY A 95 -13.97 1.37 -50.93
C GLY A 95 -12.48 1.05 -50.78
N ALA A 96 -11.77 1.94 -50.09
CA ALA A 96 -10.35 1.77 -49.79
C ALA A 96 -10.16 0.83 -48.59
N THR A 97 -9.88 -0.44 -48.88
CA THR A 97 -9.75 -1.52 -47.88
C THR A 97 -8.80 -1.19 -46.73
N ALA A 98 -7.71 -0.47 -46.99
CA ALA A 98 -6.74 -0.06 -45.97
C ALA A 98 -7.34 0.90 -44.92
N ASP A 99 -8.12 1.91 -45.34
CA ASP A 99 -8.71 2.90 -44.43
C ASP A 99 -9.79 2.26 -43.52
N ALA A 100 -10.61 1.38 -44.10
CA ALA A 100 -11.60 0.60 -43.37
C ALA A 100 -10.95 -0.31 -42.31
N THR A 101 -9.90 -1.04 -42.70
CA THR A 101 -9.16 -1.95 -41.82
C THR A 101 -8.56 -1.20 -40.63
N ILE A 102 -7.86 -0.09 -40.89
CA ILE A 102 -7.22 0.73 -39.85
C ILE A 102 -8.26 1.32 -38.91
N THR A 103 -9.39 1.79 -39.44
CA THR A 103 -10.48 2.34 -38.62
C THR A 103 -11.05 1.29 -37.67
N VAL A 104 -11.27 0.06 -38.13
CA VAL A 104 -11.75 -1.04 -37.28
C VAL A 104 -10.73 -1.41 -36.21
N VAL A 105 -9.44 -1.53 -36.57
CA VAL A 105 -8.36 -1.80 -35.60
C VAL A 105 -8.29 -0.70 -34.54
N LEU A 106 -8.37 0.56 -34.96
CA LEU A 106 -8.29 1.71 -34.06
C LEU A 106 -9.46 1.76 -33.08
N VAL A 107 -10.69 1.61 -33.56
CA VAL A 107 -11.89 1.54 -32.70
C VAL A 107 -11.78 0.36 -31.74
N SER A 108 -11.27 -0.79 -32.20
CA SER A 108 -11.03 -1.97 -31.35
C SER A 108 -10.02 -1.68 -30.24
N LEU A 109 -8.90 -1.05 -30.56
CA LEU A 109 -7.86 -0.67 -29.60
C LEU A 109 -8.35 0.37 -28.61
N VAL A 110 -9.16 1.34 -29.04
CA VAL A 110 -9.76 2.35 -28.15
C VAL A 110 -10.72 1.69 -27.15
N VAL A 111 -11.63 0.84 -27.62
CA VAL A 111 -12.59 0.11 -26.77
C VAL A 111 -11.85 -0.81 -25.80
N PHE A 112 -10.90 -1.60 -26.31
CA PHE A 112 -10.09 -2.50 -25.48
C PHE A 112 -9.26 -1.72 -24.46
N GLY A 113 -8.52 -0.70 -24.91
CA GLY A 113 -7.57 0.04 -24.12
C GLY A 113 -8.22 0.79 -22.97
N LEU A 114 -9.29 1.55 -23.24
CA LEU A 114 -10.00 2.27 -22.18
C LEU A 114 -10.65 1.32 -21.19
N THR A 115 -11.29 0.26 -21.68
CA THR A 115 -11.94 -0.69 -20.77
C THR A 115 -10.91 -1.39 -19.89
N ARG A 116 -9.77 -1.82 -20.46
CA ARG A 116 -8.67 -2.42 -19.69
C ARG A 116 -8.08 -1.46 -18.68
N LEU A 117 -7.90 -0.20 -19.04
CA LEU A 117 -7.39 0.81 -18.11
C LEU A 117 -8.36 1.05 -16.94
N VAL A 118 -9.67 1.10 -17.20
CA VAL A 118 -10.70 1.24 -16.14
C VAL A 118 -10.74 -0.01 -15.26
N GLU A 119 -10.77 -1.21 -15.84
CA GLU A 119 -10.71 -2.46 -15.08
C GLU A 119 -9.48 -2.50 -14.19
N ARG A 120 -8.31 -2.15 -14.74
CA ARG A 120 -7.08 -2.09 -13.98
C ARG A 120 -7.15 -1.09 -12.86
N ALA A 121 -7.69 0.11 -13.08
CA ALA A 121 -7.91 1.07 -12.02
C ALA A 121 -8.80 0.50 -10.90
N GLY A 122 -9.83 -0.28 -11.24
CA GLY A 122 -10.69 -0.99 -10.30
C GLY A 122 -10.01 -2.14 -9.55
N GLU A 123 -9.32 -3.04 -10.24
CA GLU A 123 -8.54 -4.16 -9.67
C GLU A 123 -7.48 -3.60 -8.70
N MET A 124 -6.80 -2.55 -9.14
CA MET A 124 -5.89 -1.78 -8.33
C MET A 124 -6.58 -1.23 -7.07
N HIS A 125 -7.75 -0.58 -7.20
CA HIS A 125 -8.47 0.00 -6.06
C HIS A 125 -8.82 -1.07 -5.01
N ALA A 126 -9.28 -2.25 -5.45
CA ALA A 126 -9.57 -3.38 -4.58
C ALA A 126 -8.32 -3.91 -3.86
N ALA A 127 -7.17 -3.93 -4.52
CA ALA A 127 -5.90 -4.39 -3.94
C ALA A 127 -5.21 -3.40 -2.98
N ARG A 128 -5.79 -2.19 -2.78
CA ARG A 128 -5.19 -1.14 -1.94
C ARG A 128 -4.97 -1.59 -0.50
N LEU A 129 -5.95 -2.28 0.08
CA LEU A 129 -5.90 -2.71 1.48
C LEU A 129 -5.01 -3.95 1.68
N SER A 130 -5.04 -4.89 0.73
CA SER A 130 -4.26 -6.13 0.85
C SER A 130 -2.76 -5.91 0.73
N LEU A 131 -2.32 -5.01 -0.16
CA LEU A 131 -0.89 -4.69 -0.32
C LEU A 131 -0.33 -3.91 0.87
N ALA A 132 -1.07 -2.92 1.39
CA ALA A 132 -0.65 -2.20 2.60
C ALA A 132 -0.58 -3.14 3.81
N ALA A 133 -1.58 -4.01 3.98
CA ALA A 133 -1.57 -5.02 5.05
C ALA A 133 -0.41 -6.02 4.89
N ALA A 134 -0.11 -6.46 3.65
CA ALA A 134 1.03 -7.34 3.38
C ALA A 134 2.37 -6.67 3.67
N ALA A 135 2.52 -5.39 3.34
CA ALA A 135 3.72 -4.61 3.62
C ALA A 135 3.93 -4.42 5.14
N VAL A 136 2.86 -4.11 5.88
CA VAL A 136 2.88 -4.05 7.36
C VAL A 136 3.22 -5.41 7.96
N ALA A 137 2.62 -6.50 7.47
CA ALA A 137 2.91 -7.85 7.95
C ALA A 137 4.38 -8.25 7.72
N ALA A 138 4.94 -7.90 6.55
CA ALA A 138 6.35 -8.12 6.26
C ALA A 138 7.26 -7.32 7.20
N GLU A 139 6.92 -6.05 7.46
CA GLU A 139 7.70 -5.23 8.39
C GLU A 139 7.61 -5.74 9.83
N ARG A 140 6.43 -6.19 10.28
CA ARG A 140 6.25 -6.85 11.59
C ARG A 140 7.21 -8.02 11.76
N LEU A 141 7.30 -8.90 10.76
CA LEU A 141 8.19 -10.06 10.79
C LEU A 141 9.67 -9.65 10.78
N ARG A 142 10.02 -8.55 10.10
CA ARG A 142 11.38 -8.02 10.10
C ARG A 142 11.76 -7.47 11.47
N LEU A 143 10.93 -6.62 12.05
CA LEU A 143 11.13 -6.06 13.39
C LEU A 143 11.22 -7.18 14.45
N ALA A 144 10.33 -8.15 14.36
CA ALA A 144 10.35 -9.35 15.19
C ALA A 144 11.70 -10.09 15.16
N ALA A 145 12.24 -10.35 13.97
CA ALA A 145 13.51 -11.05 13.80
C ALA A 145 14.69 -10.24 14.36
N GLU A 146 14.74 -8.94 14.07
CA GLU A 146 15.80 -8.03 14.57
C GLU A 146 15.79 -7.96 16.11
N LEU A 147 14.59 -7.88 16.70
CA LEU A 147 14.41 -7.85 18.16
C LEU A 147 14.77 -9.18 18.83
N ASN A 148 14.39 -10.32 18.26
CA ASN A 148 14.71 -11.62 18.82
C ASN A 148 16.22 -11.93 18.75
N ASP A 149 16.85 -11.59 17.63
CA ASP A 149 18.31 -11.76 17.48
C ASP A 149 19.08 -10.88 18.47
N GLY A 150 18.64 -9.66 18.75
CA GLY A 150 19.32 -8.79 19.73
C GLY A 150 18.99 -9.14 21.18
N LEU A 151 17.74 -8.89 21.58
CA LEU A 151 17.30 -8.89 22.98
C LEU A 151 17.00 -10.29 23.51
N GLY A 152 16.56 -11.20 22.62
CA GLY A 152 16.30 -12.60 22.98
C GLY A 152 17.54 -13.30 23.51
N ARG A 153 18.70 -13.09 22.86
CA ARG A 153 20.00 -13.63 23.31
C ARG A 153 20.42 -13.08 24.68
N SER A 154 20.28 -11.78 24.90
CA SER A 154 20.66 -11.15 26.17
C SER A 154 19.80 -11.64 27.33
N LEU A 155 18.49 -11.79 27.14
CA LEU A 155 17.59 -12.37 28.15
C LEU A 155 17.90 -13.85 28.43
N GLU A 156 18.30 -14.62 27.41
CA GLU A 156 18.73 -16.00 27.58
C GLU A 156 20.02 -16.11 28.42
N VAL A 157 21.00 -15.24 28.19
CA VAL A 157 22.21 -15.17 29.02
C VAL A 157 21.88 -14.82 30.47
N ILE A 158 20.91 -13.92 30.72
CA ILE A 158 20.45 -13.56 32.06
C ILE A 158 19.81 -14.78 32.77
N VAL A 159 18.93 -15.51 32.09
CA VAL A 159 18.28 -16.72 32.63
C VAL A 159 19.32 -17.79 32.98
N GLU A 160 20.25 -18.06 32.06
CA GLU A 160 21.28 -19.08 32.26
C GLU A 160 22.26 -18.68 33.38
N GLY A 161 22.66 -17.41 33.44
CA GLY A 161 23.48 -16.88 34.52
C GLY A 161 22.80 -16.96 35.89
N GLY A 162 21.51 -16.63 35.97
CA GLY A 162 20.73 -16.77 37.21
C GLY A 162 20.64 -18.23 37.67
N ARG A 163 20.40 -19.18 36.75
CA ARG A 163 20.38 -20.62 37.08
C ARG A 163 21.74 -21.13 37.57
N ARG A 164 22.84 -20.67 36.99
CA ARG A 164 24.19 -21.00 37.47
C ARG A 164 24.45 -20.45 38.88
N ALA A 165 24.01 -19.22 39.15
CA ALA A 165 24.13 -18.64 40.48
C ALA A 165 23.30 -19.40 41.55
N LEU A 166 22.20 -20.04 41.16
CA LEU A 166 21.42 -20.95 42.04
C LEU A 166 22.12 -22.30 42.26
N ALA A 167 22.83 -22.82 41.25
CA ALA A 167 23.53 -24.09 41.33
C ALA A 167 24.86 -24.01 42.10
N GLU A 168 25.54 -22.86 42.03
CA GLU A 168 26.87 -22.63 42.64
C GLU A 168 26.84 -21.37 43.54
N PRO A 169 26.39 -21.49 44.81
CA PRO A 169 26.18 -20.34 45.70
C PRO A 169 27.47 -19.56 46.01
N ASP A 170 28.60 -20.25 46.13
CA ASP A 170 29.89 -19.67 46.49
C ASP A 170 30.45 -18.72 45.39
N GLY A 171 30.04 -18.92 44.13
CA GLY A 171 30.39 -18.09 42.98
C GLY A 171 29.28 -17.14 42.53
N ALA A 172 28.13 -17.13 43.21
CA ALA A 172 26.93 -16.42 42.76
C ALA A 172 27.15 -14.92 42.58
N ALA A 173 28.01 -14.29 43.41
CA ALA A 173 28.27 -12.86 43.36
C ALA A 173 28.91 -12.41 42.03
N ASP A 174 29.87 -13.18 41.52
CA ASP A 174 30.57 -12.88 40.26
C ASP A 174 29.67 -13.16 39.05
N VAL A 175 28.88 -14.24 39.11
CA VAL A 175 27.89 -14.55 38.07
C VAL A 175 26.81 -13.47 37.99
N LEU A 176 26.29 -13.00 39.13
CA LEU A 176 25.31 -11.91 39.19
C LEU A 176 25.88 -10.57 38.71
N ALA A 177 27.18 -10.31 38.87
CA ALA A 177 27.81 -9.13 38.29
C ALA A 177 27.79 -9.18 36.75
N SER A 178 28.07 -10.34 36.15
CA SER A 178 27.97 -10.56 34.70
C SER A 178 26.52 -10.44 34.20
N VAL A 179 25.55 -11.00 34.94
CA VAL A 179 24.12 -10.86 34.64
C VAL A 179 23.70 -9.39 34.67
N THR A 180 24.15 -8.62 35.66
CA THR A 180 23.87 -7.17 35.77
C THR A 180 24.46 -6.39 34.60
N ALA A 181 25.68 -6.72 34.17
CA ALA A 181 26.32 -6.09 33.02
C ALA A 181 25.54 -6.38 31.71
N THR A 182 25.11 -7.63 31.53
CA THR A 182 24.31 -8.06 30.38
C THR A 182 22.95 -7.37 30.34
N ALA A 183 22.26 -7.27 31.49
CA ALA A 183 20.99 -6.56 31.61
C ALA A 183 21.12 -5.06 31.31
N ARG A 184 22.24 -4.43 31.71
CA ARG A 184 22.51 -3.01 31.44
C ARG A 184 22.82 -2.75 29.96
N ALA A 185 23.58 -3.63 29.32
CA ALA A 185 23.82 -3.59 27.87
C ALA A 185 22.50 -3.76 27.10
N ALA A 186 21.72 -4.79 27.42
CA ALA A 186 20.42 -5.05 26.79
C ALA A 186 19.44 -3.87 26.93
N LEU A 187 19.40 -3.22 28.09
CA LEU A 187 18.56 -2.03 28.29
C LEU A 187 19.02 -0.85 27.43
N THR A 188 20.33 -0.71 27.24
CA THR A 188 20.91 0.35 26.38
C THR A 188 20.56 0.09 24.92
N ASP A 189 20.70 -1.15 24.46
CA ASP A 189 20.34 -1.56 23.10
C ASP A 189 18.84 -1.40 22.82
N ALA A 190 17.97 -1.78 23.76
CA ALA A 190 16.53 -1.59 23.66
C ALA A 190 16.16 -0.09 23.56
N ARG A 191 16.81 0.76 24.36
CA ARG A 191 16.61 2.22 24.32
C ARG A 191 17.12 2.82 23.00
N ALA A 192 18.28 2.39 22.50
CA ALA A 192 18.82 2.82 21.23
C ALA A 192 17.94 2.40 20.05
N ALA A 193 17.43 1.16 20.05
CA ALA A 193 16.49 0.67 19.04
C ALA A 193 15.17 1.45 19.05
N SER A 194 14.56 1.64 20.23
CA SER A 194 13.34 2.46 20.38
C SER A 194 13.58 3.91 19.94
N ALA A 195 14.73 4.48 20.28
CA ALA A 195 15.12 5.83 19.89
C ALA A 195 15.33 5.95 18.37
N ASN A 196 15.98 4.98 17.72
CA ASN A 196 16.17 4.98 16.27
C ASN A 196 14.84 4.88 15.51
N TYR A 197 13.93 3.99 15.94
CA TYR A 197 12.61 3.87 15.33
C TYR A 197 11.76 5.15 15.51
N ARG A 198 11.90 5.86 16.65
CA ARG A 198 11.26 7.17 16.87
C ARG A 198 11.95 8.31 16.13
N ALA A 199 13.28 8.35 16.09
CA ALA A 199 14.09 9.40 15.45
C ALA A 199 13.81 9.54 13.96
N THR A 200 13.31 8.48 13.34
CA THR A 200 12.98 8.45 11.91
C THR A 200 11.59 9.05 11.61
N SER A 201 10.81 9.44 12.62
CA SER A 201 9.42 9.90 12.50
C SER A 201 9.15 11.10 13.40
N LEU A 202 8.38 12.06 12.88
CA LEU A 202 7.97 13.26 13.64
C LEU A 202 6.63 13.02 14.36
N ALA A 203 5.87 12.00 13.97
CA ALA A 203 4.55 11.71 14.50
C ALA A 203 4.48 11.56 16.04
N PRO A 204 5.42 10.88 16.74
CA PRO A 204 5.38 10.77 18.20
C PRO A 204 5.52 12.12 18.92
N GLU A 205 6.39 13.00 18.42
CA GLU A 205 6.54 14.33 19.00
C GLU A 205 5.33 15.21 18.75
N LEU A 206 4.67 15.09 17.59
CA LEU A 206 3.42 15.81 17.32
C LEU A 206 2.30 15.43 18.30
N VAL A 207 2.18 14.14 18.63
CA VAL A 207 1.20 13.66 19.63
C VAL A 207 1.55 14.20 21.01
N THR A 208 2.82 14.15 21.40
CA THR A 208 3.30 14.64 22.70
C THR A 208 3.09 16.16 22.82
N ALA A 209 3.48 16.91 21.80
CA ALA A 209 3.29 18.36 21.72
C ALA A 209 1.82 18.75 21.87
N ARG A 210 0.93 18.05 21.14
CA ARG A 210 -0.51 18.28 21.24
C ARG A 210 -1.02 18.03 22.67
N ALA A 211 -0.62 16.93 23.29
CA ALA A 211 -1.03 16.62 24.66
C ALA A 211 -0.55 17.68 25.67
N MET A 212 0.68 18.18 25.52
CA MET A 212 1.21 19.24 26.39
C MET A 212 0.46 20.56 26.25
N LEU A 213 0.14 20.97 25.02
CA LEU A 213 -0.61 22.19 24.73
C LEU A 213 -2.08 22.08 25.19
N ASP A 214 -2.72 20.93 24.95
CA ASP A 214 -4.08 20.66 25.41
C ASP A 214 -4.15 20.71 26.95
N ALA A 215 -3.16 20.14 27.65
CA ALA A 215 -3.07 20.21 29.11
C ALA A 215 -2.85 21.63 29.64
N ALA A 216 -2.20 22.50 28.86
CA ALA A 216 -2.02 23.92 29.16
C ALA A 216 -3.23 24.80 28.80
N GLY A 217 -4.30 24.22 28.23
CA GLY A 217 -5.49 24.95 27.80
C GLY A 217 -5.30 25.79 26.54
N ILE A 218 -4.28 25.46 25.73
CA ILE A 218 -3.93 26.17 24.48
C ILE A 218 -4.57 25.40 23.32
N ALA A 219 -5.33 26.07 22.45
CA ALA A 219 -5.91 25.43 21.28
C ALA A 219 -4.80 25.00 20.30
N VAL A 220 -4.85 23.75 19.82
CA VAL A 220 -3.85 23.22 18.88
C VAL A 220 -4.46 22.89 17.53
N GLU A 221 -3.83 23.35 16.46
CA GLU A 221 -4.09 22.90 15.10
C GLU A 221 -2.84 22.26 14.50
N VAL A 222 -2.92 20.98 14.10
CA VAL A 222 -1.80 20.27 13.45
C VAL A 222 -2.14 20.03 11.98
N ARG A 223 -1.29 20.52 11.08
CA ARG A 223 -1.39 20.32 9.63
C ARG A 223 -0.21 19.50 9.14
N GLY A 224 -0.48 18.23 8.85
CA GLY A 224 0.51 17.28 8.32
C GLY A 224 0.60 17.34 6.80
N GLY A 225 1.78 17.64 6.25
CA GLY A 225 2.02 17.70 4.81
C GLY A 225 3.40 17.20 4.38
N HIS A 226 4.07 16.43 5.25
CA HIS A 226 5.33 15.74 4.94
C HIS A 226 5.11 14.22 4.83
N THR A 227 6.04 13.52 4.21
CA THR A 227 6.03 12.07 4.08
C THR A 227 7.15 11.44 4.89
N GLU A 228 6.78 10.45 5.69
CA GLU A 228 7.72 9.66 6.49
C GLU A 228 8.23 8.44 5.71
N PRO A 229 9.40 7.87 6.06
CA PRO A 229 10.33 8.27 7.12
C PRO A 229 11.17 9.52 6.79
N LEU A 230 11.50 10.31 7.82
CA LEU A 230 12.32 11.53 7.72
C LEU A 230 13.83 11.27 7.93
N GLY A 231 14.22 10.05 8.28
CA GLY A 231 15.62 9.71 8.54
C GLY A 231 16.21 10.38 9.78
N PRO A 232 17.55 10.53 9.86
CA PRO A 232 18.24 11.21 10.96
C PRO A 232 17.76 12.66 11.16
N GLY A 233 17.30 13.32 10.09
CA GLY A 233 16.73 14.66 10.13
C GLY A 233 15.41 14.75 10.92
N GLY A 234 14.69 13.63 11.05
CA GLY A 234 13.47 13.55 11.86
C GLY A 234 13.72 13.88 13.33
N ALA A 235 14.85 13.42 13.89
CA ALA A 235 15.23 13.70 15.28
C ALA A 235 15.52 15.19 15.53
N LEU A 236 16.11 15.87 14.55
CA LEU A 236 16.39 17.31 14.62
C LEU A 236 15.10 18.14 14.53
N LEU A 237 14.17 17.76 13.65
CA LEU A 237 12.85 18.41 13.60
C LEU A 237 12.05 18.14 14.87
N ALA A 238 12.14 16.92 15.41
CA ALA A 238 11.55 16.54 16.69
C ALA A 238 12.06 17.39 17.85
N SER A 239 13.38 17.62 17.93
CA SER A 239 13.96 18.47 18.98
C SER A 239 13.56 19.93 18.85
N VAL A 240 13.51 20.48 17.62
CA VAL A 240 12.99 21.83 17.38
C VAL A 240 11.53 21.95 17.80
N LEU A 241 10.69 20.98 17.41
CA LEU A 241 9.27 20.96 17.78
C LEU A 241 9.10 20.96 19.30
N ARG A 242 9.87 20.10 20.00
CA ARG A 242 9.80 19.97 21.45
C ARG A 242 10.20 21.27 22.15
N GLU A 243 11.29 21.90 21.74
CA GLU A 243 11.76 23.14 22.36
C GLU A 243 10.78 24.29 22.10
N ALA A 244 10.27 24.42 20.88
CA ALA A 244 9.28 25.43 20.52
C ALA A 244 7.98 25.28 21.34
N VAL A 245 7.46 24.07 21.45
CA VAL A 245 6.22 23.80 22.21
C VAL A 245 6.45 23.98 23.71
N THR A 246 7.61 23.58 24.23
CA THR A 246 7.96 23.79 25.63
C THR A 246 8.03 25.27 25.97
N ASP A 247 8.58 26.12 25.10
CA ASP A 247 8.58 27.57 25.31
C ASP A 247 7.17 28.17 25.31
N VAL A 248 6.32 27.75 24.35
CA VAL A 248 4.90 28.18 24.28
C VAL A 248 4.16 27.86 25.57
N VAL A 249 4.30 26.62 26.08
CA VAL A 249 3.66 26.19 27.34
C VAL A 249 4.26 26.93 28.53
N ARG A 250 5.59 27.10 28.58
CA ARG A 250 6.30 27.76 29.68
C ARG A 250 5.87 29.22 29.86
N ARG A 251 5.65 29.96 28.77
CA ARG A 251 5.21 31.36 28.83
C ARG A 251 3.75 31.50 29.27
N GLY A 252 2.90 30.54 28.91
CA GLY A 252 1.49 30.49 29.31
C GLY A 252 0.61 31.64 28.78
N THR A 253 1.10 32.42 27.81
CA THR A 253 0.37 33.57 27.23
C THR A 253 -0.36 33.25 25.92
N ALA A 254 -0.04 32.12 25.29
CA ALA A 254 -0.64 31.70 24.04
C ALA A 254 -2.06 31.15 24.24
N ARG A 255 -2.95 31.40 23.29
CA ARG A 255 -4.30 30.83 23.20
C ARG A 255 -4.44 29.88 22.02
N LEU A 256 -3.61 30.02 20.99
CA LEU A 256 -3.59 29.18 19.79
C LEU A 256 -2.15 28.87 19.38
N CYS A 257 -1.87 27.59 19.16
CA CYS A 257 -0.64 27.10 18.56
C CYS A 257 -0.95 26.28 17.31
N VAL A 258 -0.35 26.64 16.18
CA VAL A 258 -0.49 25.94 14.90
C VAL A 258 0.85 25.27 14.55
N ILE A 259 0.83 23.96 14.33
CA ILE A 259 2.00 23.18 13.91
C ILE A 259 1.75 22.72 12.47
N GLU A 260 2.55 23.22 11.54
CA GLU A 260 2.46 22.88 10.11
C GLU A 260 3.73 22.15 9.68
N THR A 261 3.56 21.10 8.87
CA THR A 261 4.66 20.44 8.18
C THR A 261 4.36 20.39 6.69
N SER A 262 5.36 20.64 5.85
CA SER A 262 5.18 20.61 4.40
C SER A 262 6.44 20.16 3.69
N GLU A 263 6.27 19.42 2.60
CA GLU A 263 7.33 19.20 1.62
C GLU A 263 7.35 20.32 0.58
N GLN A 264 8.54 20.83 0.30
CA GLN A 264 8.77 21.79 -0.77
C GLN A 264 9.78 21.20 -1.74
N GLY A 265 9.32 20.94 -2.97
CA GLY A 265 10.19 20.67 -4.10
C GLY A 265 10.72 21.98 -4.66
N ASP A 266 12.01 22.23 -4.47
CA ASP A 266 12.73 23.34 -5.11
C ASP A 266 13.74 22.79 -6.15
N GLU A 267 14.28 23.64 -7.04
CA GLU A 267 15.26 23.26 -8.07
C GLU A 267 16.55 22.64 -7.49
N ARG A 268 16.76 22.75 -6.16
CA ARG A 268 17.88 22.19 -5.39
C ARG A 268 17.58 20.87 -4.65
N GLY A 269 16.36 20.31 -4.76
CA GLY A 269 15.97 19.05 -4.12
C GLY A 269 14.76 19.17 -3.18
N ASP A 270 14.25 18.03 -2.72
CA ASP A 270 13.09 17.93 -1.83
C ASP A 270 13.49 18.31 -0.38
N ARG A 271 12.83 19.32 0.21
CA ARG A 271 13.10 19.77 1.59
C ARG A 271 11.86 19.61 2.46
N VAL A 272 12.05 19.21 3.71
CA VAL A 272 10.99 19.12 4.72
C VAL A 272 11.03 20.36 5.59
N ARG A 273 9.89 21.04 5.70
CA ARG A 273 9.69 22.25 6.51
C ARG A 273 8.78 21.93 7.69
N LEU A 274 9.22 22.28 8.90
CA LEU A 274 8.42 22.33 10.12
C LEU A 274 8.22 23.79 10.51
N ARG A 275 6.98 24.18 10.78
CA ARG A 275 6.61 25.54 11.16
C ARG A 275 5.68 25.50 12.37
N VAL A 276 6.08 26.13 13.46
CA VAL A 276 5.30 26.27 14.70
C VAL A 276 4.93 27.75 14.85
N VAL A 277 3.64 28.05 14.97
CA VAL A 277 3.12 29.41 15.03
C VAL A 277 2.26 29.58 16.27
N ASP A 278 2.59 30.54 17.13
CA ASP A 278 1.81 30.86 18.33
C ASP A 278 1.44 32.35 18.41
N ASP A 279 0.39 32.65 19.19
CA ASP A 279 -0.11 33.99 19.44
C ASP A 279 0.27 34.57 20.81
N GLY A 280 1.12 33.88 21.58
CA GLY A 280 1.52 34.26 22.94
C GLY A 280 2.72 35.21 23.00
N HIS A 281 3.51 35.29 21.93
CA HIS A 281 4.71 36.12 21.83
C HIS A 281 4.40 37.53 21.27
N ARG A 282 4.92 38.56 21.95
CA ARG A 282 4.74 39.98 21.56
C ARG A 282 6.01 40.68 21.09
N THR A 283 7.14 39.99 21.12
CA THR A 283 8.47 40.50 20.74
C THR A 283 9.13 39.57 19.73
N ALA A 284 10.07 40.10 18.94
CA ALA A 284 10.87 39.30 17.99
C ALA A 284 12.00 38.51 18.68
N GLU A 285 12.27 38.77 19.96
CA GLU A 285 13.20 37.98 20.77
C GLU A 285 12.60 36.59 21.04
N GLY A 286 13.14 35.61 20.34
CA GLY A 286 12.71 34.23 20.38
C GLY A 286 13.30 33.40 21.53
N PRO A 287 12.87 32.13 21.65
CA PRO A 287 13.53 31.15 22.50
C PRO A 287 15.01 31.01 22.12
N GLY A 288 15.89 30.79 23.10
CA GLY A 288 17.28 30.43 22.86
C GLY A 288 17.35 28.99 22.35
N PHE A 289 17.52 28.82 21.03
CA PHE A 289 17.74 27.52 20.38
C PHE A 289 19.23 27.14 20.32
N ASP A 290 20.06 27.77 21.15
CA ASP A 290 21.52 27.59 21.19
C ASP A 290 21.87 26.12 21.50
N GLY A 291 22.46 25.42 20.51
CA GLY A 291 22.85 24.01 20.62
C GLY A 291 22.15 23.05 19.66
N LEU A 292 21.13 23.49 18.91
CA LEU A 292 20.51 22.68 17.87
C LEU A 292 21.35 22.73 16.58
N ARG A 293 22.03 21.62 16.26
CA ARG A 293 22.94 21.47 15.11
C ARG A 293 22.22 21.28 13.77
N LEU A 294 21.20 22.10 13.47
CA LEU A 294 20.47 22.00 12.19
C LEU A 294 21.33 22.40 11.00
N GLU A 295 22.22 23.38 11.16
CA GLU A 295 23.12 23.85 10.10
C GLU A 295 24.13 22.77 9.68
N GLU A 296 24.58 21.93 10.62
CA GLU A 296 25.48 20.81 10.36
C GLU A 296 24.83 19.72 9.49
N ALA A 297 23.50 19.62 9.54
CA ALA A 297 22.70 18.74 8.69
C ALA A 297 22.19 19.43 7.40
N GLY A 298 22.73 20.61 7.06
CA GLY A 298 22.32 21.39 5.88
C GLY A 298 20.95 22.05 5.99
N GLY A 299 20.39 22.12 7.19
CA GLY A 299 19.12 22.74 7.51
C GLY A 299 19.24 24.22 7.89
N THR A 300 18.10 24.89 7.99
CA THR A 300 17.99 26.28 8.47
C THR A 300 16.96 26.37 9.58
N LEU A 301 17.22 27.17 10.61
CA LEU A 301 16.26 27.51 11.65
C LEU A 301 16.07 29.04 11.66
N THR A 302 14.83 29.49 11.58
CA THR A 302 14.48 30.91 11.64
C THR A 302 13.40 31.12 12.68
N THR A 303 13.50 32.22 13.42
CA THR A 303 12.51 32.62 14.42
C THR A 303 12.15 34.08 14.22
N GLY A 304 10.89 34.45 14.46
CA GLY A 304 10.47 35.84 14.35
C GLY A 304 8.97 36.03 14.32
N LEU A 305 8.54 37.29 14.20
CA LEU A 305 7.13 37.64 14.07
C LEU A 305 6.71 37.61 12.60
N SER A 306 5.58 36.94 12.33
CA SER A 306 4.89 37.01 11.05
C SER A 306 4.29 38.40 10.82
N SER A 307 3.91 38.69 9.58
CA SER A 307 3.16 39.90 9.21
C SER A 307 1.81 40.04 9.94
N SER A 308 1.30 38.94 10.51
CA SER A 308 0.08 38.91 11.32
C SER A 308 0.30 39.16 12.81
N GLY A 309 1.55 39.41 13.24
CA GLY A 309 1.91 39.61 14.65
C GLY A 309 2.00 38.32 15.48
N ARG A 310 1.85 37.14 14.86
CA ARG A 310 2.08 35.83 15.49
C ARG A 310 3.54 35.43 15.40
N PHE A 311 4.07 34.80 16.42
CA PHE A 311 5.45 34.33 16.44
C PHE A 311 5.58 33.00 15.72
N VAL A 312 6.69 32.82 15.01
CA VAL A 312 6.94 31.70 14.11
C VAL A 312 8.32 31.14 14.41
N VAL A 313 8.37 29.84 14.63
CA VAL A 313 9.59 29.03 14.60
C VAL A 313 9.52 28.18 13.34
N GLU A 314 10.48 28.33 12.44
CA GLU A 314 10.51 27.62 11.17
C GLU A 314 11.86 26.92 10.97
N ALA A 315 11.81 25.60 10.85
CA ALA A 315 12.96 24.75 10.56
C ALA A 315 12.81 24.09 9.20
N THR A 316 13.87 24.10 8.39
CA THR A 316 13.94 23.34 7.13
C THR A 316 15.12 22.39 7.13
N LEU A 317 14.94 21.19 6.62
CA LEU A 317 16.01 20.20 6.44
C LEU A 317 15.93 19.57 5.03
N PRO A 318 17.09 19.29 4.40
CA PRO A 318 17.12 18.56 3.14
C PRO A 318 16.66 17.12 3.38
N ARG A 319 15.89 16.58 2.43
CA ARG A 319 15.51 15.17 2.46
C ARG A 319 16.68 14.32 1.99
N ASP A 320 17.06 13.31 2.78
CA ASP A 320 18.10 12.36 2.38
C ASP A 320 17.53 11.37 1.32
N PRO A 321 17.99 11.42 0.06
CA PRO A 321 17.47 10.56 -1.00
C PRO A 321 17.92 9.10 -0.86
N SER A 322 18.93 8.80 -0.03
CA SER A 322 19.43 7.43 0.17
C SER A 322 18.44 6.54 0.93
N ILE A 323 17.43 7.14 1.59
CA ILE A 323 16.42 6.43 2.41
C ILE A 323 15.33 5.76 1.55
N GLU A 324 15.16 6.15 0.27
CA GLU A 324 14.29 5.40 -0.66
C GLU A 324 14.89 4.05 -1.08
N ALA A 325 16.20 3.87 -0.90
CA ALA A 325 16.85 2.58 -1.00
C ALA A 325 16.75 1.86 0.35
N ALA A 326 16.33 0.59 0.32
CA ALA A 326 16.19 -0.21 1.53
C ALA A 326 17.46 -0.16 2.40
N PRO A 327 17.35 -0.01 3.73
CA PRO A 327 18.52 0.09 4.60
C PRO A 327 19.24 -1.26 4.59
N GLY A 328 20.42 -1.28 3.95
CA GLY A 328 21.25 -2.46 3.75
C GLY A 328 22.54 -2.21 2.96
N GLU A 329 22.69 -1.06 2.29
CA GLU A 329 23.89 -0.75 1.51
C GLU A 329 24.41 0.66 1.85
N THR A 330 25.14 0.81 2.95
CA THR A 330 26.22 1.81 3.06
C THR A 330 27.05 1.52 4.31
N GLY A 331 28.37 1.53 4.13
CA GLY A 331 29.34 0.82 4.97
C GLY A 331 29.57 1.39 6.36
N ALA A 332 29.72 0.47 7.31
CA ALA A 332 30.74 0.53 8.34
C ALA A 332 31.55 -0.76 8.20
N GLY A 333 32.86 -0.62 7.94
CA GLY A 333 33.75 -1.76 7.75
C GLY A 333 33.94 -2.50 9.07
N ASP A 334 33.45 -3.73 9.13
CA ASP A 334 34.12 -4.79 9.89
C ASP A 334 33.75 -6.16 9.31
N ALA A 335 34.73 -7.05 9.27
CA ALA A 335 34.69 -8.32 8.56
C ALA A 335 33.53 -9.22 9.03
N ARG A 336 32.49 -9.39 8.20
CA ARG A 336 31.47 -10.44 8.36
C ARG A 336 31.63 -11.53 7.30
N ALA A 337 31.45 -12.77 7.76
CA ALA A 337 31.53 -14.01 7.01
C ALA A 337 30.62 -14.02 5.75
N PRO A 338 30.95 -14.81 4.71
CA PRO A 338 30.19 -14.83 3.47
C PRO A 338 28.74 -15.30 3.67
N ASP A 339 27.79 -14.47 3.24
CA ASP A 339 26.35 -14.69 3.34
C ASP A 339 25.90 -16.05 2.77
N SER A 340 25.04 -16.74 3.53
CA SER A 340 24.46 -18.03 3.14
C SER A 340 23.42 -17.88 2.00
N PRO A 341 23.20 -18.90 1.15
CA PRO A 341 22.22 -18.86 0.07
C PRO A 341 20.75 -18.69 0.54
N ALA A 342 20.46 -18.90 1.83
CA ALA A 342 19.16 -18.64 2.43
C ALA A 342 18.87 -17.14 2.60
N ASP A 343 19.90 -16.31 2.83
CA ASP A 343 19.76 -14.86 2.99
C ASP A 343 19.41 -14.15 1.67
N ARG A 344 19.93 -14.66 0.54
CA ARG A 344 19.62 -14.13 -0.79
C ARG A 344 18.15 -14.32 -1.19
N ARG A 345 17.47 -15.33 -0.64
CA ARG A 345 16.02 -15.55 -0.88
C ARG A 345 15.12 -14.63 -0.06
N ARG A 346 15.56 -14.19 1.13
CA ARG A 346 14.82 -13.24 1.98
C ARG A 346 14.92 -11.79 1.49
N ARG A 347 16.01 -11.44 0.82
CA ARG A 347 16.26 -10.10 0.23
C ARG A 347 15.67 -9.90 -1.17
N ARG A 348 14.62 -10.62 -1.58
CA ARG A 348 13.94 -10.26 -2.83
C ARG A 348 13.17 -8.95 -2.58
N PRO A 349 13.49 -7.84 -3.27
CA PRO A 349 12.69 -6.63 -3.14
C PRO A 349 11.24 -6.95 -3.51
N LEU A 350 10.29 -6.50 -2.68
CA LEU A 350 8.87 -6.42 -3.02
C LEU A 350 8.73 -5.75 -4.41
N PRO A 351 7.73 -6.13 -5.21
CA PRO A 351 7.88 -6.19 -6.67
C PRO A 351 7.73 -4.82 -7.34
N LYS A 352 8.71 -3.92 -7.21
CA LYS A 352 8.79 -2.67 -8.01
C LYS A 352 8.62 -2.97 -9.52
N LEU A 353 9.19 -4.09 -9.98
CA LEU A 353 9.07 -4.60 -11.37
C LEU A 353 7.63 -4.87 -11.84
N ALA A 354 6.70 -5.26 -10.97
CA ALA A 354 5.29 -5.47 -11.35
C ALA A 354 4.49 -4.16 -11.45
N HIS A 355 4.92 -3.13 -10.71
CA HIS A 355 4.31 -1.80 -10.70
C HIS A 355 4.66 -1.02 -11.97
N ASP A 356 5.94 -1.07 -12.37
CA ASP A 356 6.42 -0.48 -13.64
C ASP A 356 5.78 -1.14 -14.86
N ALA A 357 5.58 -2.46 -14.83
CA ALA A 357 4.92 -3.20 -15.92
C ALA A 357 3.46 -2.75 -16.13
N SER A 358 2.76 -2.36 -15.07
CA SER A 358 1.35 -1.96 -15.16
C SER A 358 1.16 -0.58 -15.77
N TYR A 359 2.02 0.37 -15.38
CA TYR A 359 2.09 1.70 -15.98
C TYR A 359 2.59 1.60 -17.44
N ALA A 360 3.64 0.82 -17.69
CA ALA A 360 4.18 0.59 -19.03
C ALA A 360 3.12 0.07 -20.01
N VAL A 361 2.30 -0.91 -19.62
CA VAL A 361 1.21 -1.41 -20.48
C VAL A 361 0.15 -0.32 -20.76
N SER A 362 -0.10 0.57 -19.81
CA SER A 362 -1.06 1.67 -20.00
C SER A 362 -0.53 2.69 -21.02
N VAL A 363 0.77 3.01 -20.92
CA VAL A 363 1.47 3.90 -21.85
C VAL A 363 1.63 3.26 -23.24
N THR A 364 1.88 1.95 -23.34
CA THR A 364 1.99 1.28 -24.64
C THR A 364 0.66 1.22 -25.37
N VAL A 365 -0.44 0.99 -24.67
CA VAL A 365 -1.80 1.05 -25.25
C VAL A 365 -2.12 2.46 -25.75
N LEU A 366 -1.82 3.49 -24.95
CA LEU A 366 -1.98 4.88 -25.36
C LEU A 366 -1.14 5.20 -26.61
N ALA A 367 0.15 4.82 -26.61
CA ALA A 367 1.05 5.03 -27.73
C ALA A 367 0.56 4.30 -29.00
N ALA A 368 0.10 3.06 -28.88
CA ALA A 368 -0.43 2.29 -30.01
C ALA A 368 -1.68 2.95 -30.64
N VAL A 369 -2.59 3.47 -29.81
CA VAL A 369 -3.77 4.21 -30.30
C VAL A 369 -3.36 5.51 -30.99
N LEU A 370 -2.45 6.29 -30.39
CA LEU A 370 -1.96 7.54 -30.98
C LEU A 370 -1.27 7.31 -32.32
N VAL A 371 -0.38 6.31 -32.40
CA VAL A 371 0.28 5.91 -33.65
C VAL A 371 -0.75 5.46 -34.68
N GLY A 372 -1.79 4.72 -34.28
CA GLY A 372 -2.87 4.31 -35.19
C GLY A 372 -3.61 5.50 -35.81
N PHE A 373 -3.97 6.52 -35.01
CA PHE A 373 -4.56 7.76 -35.54
C PHE A 373 -3.60 8.50 -36.47
N SER A 374 -2.30 8.52 -36.15
CA SER A 374 -1.28 9.14 -37.00
C SER A 374 -1.13 8.42 -38.35
N VAL A 375 -1.06 7.09 -38.35
CA VAL A 375 -0.99 6.28 -39.59
C VAL A 375 -2.22 6.53 -40.46
N LYS A 376 -3.41 6.59 -39.85
CA LYS A 376 -4.65 6.91 -40.57
C LYS A 376 -4.58 8.29 -41.24
N ALA A 377 -4.08 9.30 -40.54
CA ALA A 377 -3.92 10.64 -41.10
C ALA A 377 -2.90 10.66 -42.26
N LEU A 378 -1.80 9.89 -42.15
CA LEU A 378 -0.75 9.83 -43.17
C LEU A 378 -1.22 9.17 -44.49
N LEU A 379 -2.16 8.22 -44.44
CA LEU A 379 -2.69 7.57 -45.63
C LEU A 379 -3.50 8.50 -46.54
N GLN A 380 -3.93 9.65 -46.03
CA GLN A 380 -4.68 10.64 -46.82
C GLN A 380 -3.75 11.64 -47.55
N LEU A 381 -2.43 11.57 -47.32
CA LEU A 381 -1.44 12.46 -47.92
C LEU A 381 -0.78 11.85 -49.17
N SER A 382 -0.34 12.72 -50.08
CA SER A 382 0.48 12.31 -51.23
C SER A 382 1.89 11.89 -50.79
N GLY A 383 2.49 10.93 -51.49
CA GLY A 383 3.73 10.25 -51.06
C GLY A 383 4.91 11.18 -50.70
N ALA A 384 5.05 12.33 -51.37
CA ALA A 384 6.11 13.30 -51.09
C ALA A 384 5.93 14.04 -49.74
N LEU A 385 4.70 14.13 -49.23
CA LEU A 385 4.35 14.84 -48.00
C LEU A 385 4.26 13.91 -46.77
N VAL A 386 4.31 12.59 -46.95
CA VAL A 386 4.16 11.60 -45.88
C VAL A 386 5.29 11.70 -44.84
N ILE A 387 6.55 11.80 -45.28
CA ILE A 387 7.71 11.87 -44.38
C ILE A 387 7.68 13.11 -43.47
N PRO A 388 7.52 14.35 -43.98
CA PRO A 388 7.47 15.54 -43.12
C PRO A 388 6.23 15.56 -42.22
N ALA A 389 5.08 15.06 -42.70
CA ALA A 389 3.87 14.90 -41.88
C ALA A 389 4.08 13.88 -40.74
N ALA A 390 4.76 12.77 -41.01
CA ALA A 390 5.07 11.74 -40.03
C ALA A 390 6.01 12.28 -38.95
N ALA A 391 6.99 13.09 -39.32
CA ALA A 391 7.88 13.76 -38.38
C ALA A 391 7.09 14.71 -37.44
N CYS A 392 6.17 15.52 -37.98
CA CYS A 392 5.32 16.41 -37.18
C CYS A 392 4.45 15.62 -36.19
N LEU A 393 3.78 14.56 -36.66
CA LEU A 393 2.94 13.70 -35.81
C LEU A 393 3.76 12.96 -34.76
N ALA A 394 4.97 12.49 -35.08
CA ALA A 394 5.85 11.86 -34.11
C ALA A 394 6.22 12.81 -32.98
N VAL A 395 6.54 14.07 -33.28
CA VAL A 395 6.81 15.09 -32.26
C VAL A 395 5.57 15.37 -31.42
N ILE A 396 4.38 15.48 -32.03
CA ILE A 396 3.11 15.66 -31.29
C ILE A 396 2.89 14.48 -30.31
N VAL A 397 3.03 13.24 -30.77
CA VAL A 397 2.84 12.04 -29.93
C VAL A 397 3.85 11.99 -28.79
N VAL A 398 5.13 12.30 -29.04
CA VAL A 398 6.15 12.38 -27.99
C VAL A 398 5.79 13.46 -26.95
N MET A 399 5.34 14.63 -27.39
CA MET A 399 4.92 15.72 -26.49
C MET A 399 3.68 15.34 -25.67
N GLN A 400 2.72 14.62 -26.25
CA GLN A 400 1.55 14.10 -25.53
C GLN A 400 1.94 13.08 -24.45
N LEU A 401 2.84 12.15 -24.77
CA LEU A 401 3.35 11.18 -23.80
C LEU A 401 4.11 11.87 -22.66
N ARG A 402 4.90 12.91 -22.97
CA ARG A 402 5.57 13.73 -21.94
C ARG A 402 4.57 14.48 -21.06
N SER A 403 3.44 14.93 -21.62
CA SER A 403 2.37 15.61 -20.86
C SER A 403 1.70 14.72 -19.80
N VAL A 404 1.88 13.39 -19.85
CA VAL A 404 1.43 12.49 -18.76
C VAL A 404 2.22 12.75 -17.47
N ASN A 405 3.48 13.19 -17.58
CA ASN A 405 4.37 13.38 -16.44
C ASN A 405 4.30 14.78 -15.79
N GLY A 406 3.59 15.74 -16.40
CA GLY A 406 3.47 17.07 -15.82
C GLY A 406 2.95 18.14 -16.79
N ARG A 407 2.75 19.36 -16.27
CA ARG A 407 2.28 20.52 -17.03
C ARG A 407 3.46 21.19 -17.75
N HIS A 408 3.69 20.80 -19.01
CA HIS A 408 4.72 21.42 -19.83
C HIS A 408 4.10 22.41 -20.82
N MET A 409 4.05 23.70 -20.45
CA MET A 409 3.52 24.76 -21.31
C MET A 409 4.26 24.82 -22.66
N ALA A 410 5.58 24.59 -22.66
CA ALA A 410 6.38 24.49 -23.89
C ALA A 410 5.97 23.33 -24.80
N ALA A 411 5.50 22.21 -24.24
CA ALA A 411 5.02 21.08 -25.04
C ALA A 411 3.69 21.43 -25.73
N LEU A 412 2.80 22.15 -25.05
CA LEU A 412 1.53 22.62 -25.62
C LEU A 412 1.74 23.64 -26.73
N THR A 413 2.69 24.56 -26.57
CA THR A 413 3.00 25.55 -27.62
C THR A 413 3.60 24.87 -28.85
N VAL A 414 4.53 23.93 -28.67
CA VAL A 414 5.07 23.12 -29.78
C VAL A 414 3.97 22.33 -30.49
N MET A 415 3.06 21.69 -29.74
CA MET A 415 1.93 20.99 -30.33
C MET A 415 1.00 21.94 -31.10
N ALA A 416 0.73 23.14 -30.58
CA ALA A 416 -0.10 24.13 -31.25
C ALA A 416 0.55 24.61 -32.56
N VAL A 417 1.86 24.90 -32.55
CA VAL A 417 2.61 25.28 -33.75
C VAL A 417 2.57 24.17 -34.79
N LEU A 418 2.85 22.92 -34.41
CA LEU A 418 2.83 21.77 -35.34
C LEU A 418 1.43 21.41 -35.82
N THR A 419 0.38 21.84 -35.12
CA THR A 419 -1.01 21.66 -35.55
C THR A 419 -1.39 22.67 -36.64
N TYR A 420 -1.07 23.95 -36.46
CA TYR A 420 -1.56 25.01 -37.35
C TYR A 420 -0.57 25.46 -38.43
N ALA A 421 0.73 25.51 -38.14
CA ALA A 421 1.74 25.98 -39.09
C ALA A 421 1.82 25.15 -40.39
N PRO A 422 1.61 23.82 -40.37
CA PRO A 422 1.69 23.02 -41.60
C PRO A 422 0.43 23.05 -42.49
N ILE A 423 -0.67 23.69 -42.05
CA ILE A 423 -1.94 23.73 -42.80
C ILE A 423 -1.78 24.28 -44.24
N PRO A 424 -0.98 25.34 -44.50
CA PRO A 424 -0.78 25.84 -45.87
C PRO A 424 -0.05 24.85 -46.79
N VAL A 425 0.74 23.93 -46.23
CA VAL A 425 1.56 22.97 -47.00
C VAL A 425 0.80 21.66 -47.23
N PHE A 426 0.14 21.15 -46.19
CA PHE A 426 -0.57 19.86 -46.23
C PHE A 426 -2.06 20.00 -46.60
N GLY A 427 -2.59 21.21 -46.61
CA GLY A 427 -3.96 21.52 -47.02
C GLY A 427 -5.03 20.97 -46.07
N PRO A 428 -6.27 20.73 -46.55
CA PRO A 428 -7.41 20.37 -45.71
C PRO A 428 -7.28 19.00 -45.04
N VAL A 429 -6.41 18.12 -45.54
CA VAL A 429 -6.14 16.79 -44.94
C VAL A 429 -5.54 16.93 -43.54
N TRP A 430 -4.77 18.00 -43.28
CA TRP A 430 -4.12 18.22 -41.97
C TRP A 430 -5.06 18.71 -40.87
N LEU A 431 -6.29 19.12 -41.20
CA LEU A 431 -7.26 19.64 -40.24
C LEU A 431 -7.59 18.65 -39.10
N GLY A 432 -7.44 17.34 -39.36
CA GLY A 432 -7.60 16.30 -38.33
C GLY A 432 -6.58 16.38 -37.19
N ALA A 433 -5.40 16.98 -37.43
CA ALA A 433 -4.35 17.13 -36.42
C ALA A 433 -4.81 17.95 -35.20
N ALA A 434 -5.81 18.83 -35.37
CA ALA A 434 -6.38 19.64 -34.29
C ALA A 434 -6.95 18.80 -33.14
N GLY A 435 -7.44 17.59 -33.42
CA GLY A 435 -7.90 16.66 -32.39
C GLY A 435 -6.79 16.25 -31.42
N PHE A 436 -5.54 16.14 -31.87
CA PHE A 436 -4.40 15.82 -31.00
C PHE A 436 -4.04 16.98 -30.05
N LEU A 437 -4.38 18.23 -30.39
CA LEU A 437 -4.15 19.38 -29.52
C LEU A 437 -5.27 19.56 -28.48
N ALA A 438 -6.53 19.30 -28.87
CA ALA A 438 -7.68 19.52 -28.00
C ALA A 438 -7.63 18.69 -26.70
N GLY A 439 -7.15 17.44 -26.78
CA GLY A 439 -7.05 16.55 -25.62
C GLY A 439 -6.11 17.05 -24.51
N PRO A 440 -4.83 17.33 -24.81
CA PRO A 440 -3.88 17.90 -23.84
C PRO A 440 -4.29 19.26 -23.27
N VAL A 441 -4.94 20.12 -24.07
CA VAL A 441 -5.46 21.42 -23.59
C VAL A 441 -6.51 21.22 -22.49
N LEU A 442 -7.37 20.21 -22.61
CA LEU A 442 -8.35 19.85 -21.59
C LEU A 442 -7.71 19.38 -20.26
N LEU A 443 -6.45 18.94 -20.28
CA LEU A 443 -5.69 18.53 -19.09
C LEU A 443 -4.86 19.66 -18.49
N ALA A 444 -4.38 20.58 -19.32
CA ALA A 444 -3.42 21.60 -18.92
C ALA A 444 -4.05 22.78 -18.16
N PHE A 445 -5.33 23.04 -18.40
CA PHE A 445 -6.04 24.22 -17.89
C PHE A 445 -7.19 23.84 -16.96
N PRO A 446 -7.60 24.74 -16.03
CA PRO A 446 -8.80 24.55 -15.24
C PRO A 446 -10.03 24.48 -16.14
N TRP A 447 -11.04 23.73 -15.69
CA TRP A 447 -12.23 23.41 -16.50
C TRP A 447 -12.91 24.63 -17.16
N ARG A 448 -12.89 25.80 -16.49
CA ARG A 448 -13.47 27.07 -17.00
C ARG A 448 -12.78 27.60 -18.26
N VAL A 449 -11.48 27.32 -18.45
CA VAL A 449 -10.67 27.78 -19.58
C VAL A 449 -10.44 26.65 -20.59
N ALA A 450 -10.30 25.42 -20.09
CA ALA A 450 -10.08 24.22 -20.88
C ALA A 450 -11.17 23.98 -21.93
N TRP A 451 -12.45 23.99 -21.53
CA TRP A 451 -13.58 23.75 -22.43
C TRP A 451 -13.75 24.79 -23.53
N PRO A 452 -13.72 26.12 -23.27
CA PRO A 452 -13.81 27.10 -24.35
C PRO A 452 -12.60 27.05 -25.29
N MET A 453 -11.38 26.77 -24.80
CA MET A 453 -10.21 26.60 -25.67
C MET A 453 -10.34 25.35 -26.56
N ALA A 454 -10.77 24.21 -26.00
CA ALA A 454 -11.01 23.00 -26.78
C ALA A 454 -12.13 23.21 -27.82
N ALA A 455 -13.20 23.93 -27.46
CA ALA A 455 -14.26 24.31 -28.38
C ALA A 455 -13.74 25.23 -29.49
N ALA A 456 -12.87 26.19 -29.18
CA ALA A 456 -12.24 27.07 -30.16
C ALA A 456 -11.33 26.28 -31.13
N ILE A 457 -10.56 25.30 -30.64
CA ILE A 457 -9.75 24.41 -31.49
C ILE A 457 -10.65 23.62 -32.45
N VAL A 458 -11.76 23.05 -31.96
CA VAL A 458 -12.71 22.31 -32.81
C VAL A 458 -13.41 23.26 -33.80
N ALA A 459 -13.80 24.47 -33.37
CA ALA A 459 -14.39 25.48 -34.25
C ALA A 459 -13.41 25.96 -35.33
N SER A 460 -12.11 25.99 -35.03
CA SER A 460 -11.08 26.35 -36.02
C SER A 460 -11.01 25.36 -37.18
N VAL A 461 -11.34 24.08 -36.95
CA VAL A 461 -11.45 23.06 -38.02
C VAL A 461 -12.63 23.39 -38.94
N ALA A 462 -13.77 23.76 -38.38
CA ALA A 462 -14.93 24.17 -39.17
C ALA A 462 -14.65 25.47 -39.95
N GLY A 463 -14.06 26.48 -39.30
CA GLY A 463 -13.71 27.74 -39.97
C GLY A 463 -12.71 27.55 -41.10
N ALA A 464 -11.62 26.79 -40.86
CA ALA A 464 -10.62 26.50 -41.88
C ALA A 464 -11.22 25.66 -43.03
N GLY A 465 -12.06 24.67 -42.73
CA GLY A 465 -12.72 23.87 -43.77
C GLY A 465 -13.66 24.69 -44.65
N MET A 466 -14.35 25.70 -44.09
CA MET A 466 -15.12 26.67 -44.89
C MET A 466 -14.23 27.53 -45.78
N LEU A 467 -13.08 28.00 -45.28
CA LEU A 467 -12.11 28.76 -46.08
C LEU A 467 -11.54 27.94 -47.25
N PHE A 468 -11.35 26.63 -47.06
CA PHE A 468 -10.96 25.71 -48.12
C PHE A 468 -12.11 25.30 -49.07
N GLY A 469 -13.33 25.79 -48.84
CA GLY A 469 -14.49 25.49 -49.68
C GLY A 469 -14.94 24.02 -49.63
N LEU A 470 -14.73 23.33 -48.50
CA LEU A 470 -15.08 21.92 -48.37
C LEU A 470 -16.61 21.70 -48.43
N PRO A 471 -17.09 20.61 -49.05
CA PRO A 471 -18.50 20.24 -49.02
C PRO A 471 -19.02 20.10 -47.59
N ALA A 472 -20.26 20.49 -47.34
CA ALA A 472 -20.88 20.44 -46.01
C ALA A 472 -20.76 19.06 -45.31
N PRO A 473 -20.93 17.91 -46.00
CA PRO A 473 -20.74 16.60 -45.38
C PRO A 473 -19.30 16.34 -44.92
N VAL A 474 -18.31 16.77 -45.72
CA VAL A 474 -16.88 16.60 -45.41
C VAL A 474 -16.50 17.50 -44.23
N LEU A 475 -16.99 18.74 -44.22
CA LEU A 475 -16.78 19.69 -43.15
C LEU A 475 -17.34 19.18 -41.81
N ALA A 476 -18.57 18.69 -41.81
CA ALA A 476 -19.21 18.10 -40.64
C ALA A 476 -18.41 16.89 -40.14
N ASN A 477 -18.02 15.99 -41.04
CA ASN A 477 -17.23 14.81 -40.69
C ASN A 477 -15.86 15.17 -40.08
N SER A 478 -15.12 16.11 -40.68
CA SER A 478 -13.81 16.55 -40.17
C SER A 478 -13.92 17.20 -38.80
N THR A 479 -14.94 18.04 -38.59
CA THR A 479 -15.18 18.73 -37.30
C THR A 479 -15.54 17.73 -36.20
N VAL A 480 -16.46 16.80 -36.48
CA VAL A 480 -16.84 15.75 -35.53
C VAL A 480 -15.67 14.80 -35.26
N SER A 481 -14.88 14.45 -36.28
CA SER A 481 -13.69 13.60 -36.12
C SER A 481 -12.62 14.26 -35.25
N ALA A 482 -12.39 15.57 -35.40
CA ALA A 482 -11.48 16.32 -34.54
C ALA A 482 -11.96 16.35 -33.08
N LEU A 483 -13.26 16.57 -32.85
CA LEU A 483 -13.86 16.53 -31.52
C LEU A 483 -13.70 15.15 -30.87
N VAL A 484 -14.01 14.08 -31.60
CA VAL A 484 -13.92 12.70 -31.11
C VAL A 484 -12.48 12.33 -30.80
N THR A 485 -11.54 12.65 -31.69
CA THR A 485 -10.10 12.44 -31.46
C THR A 485 -9.65 13.17 -30.20
N GLY A 486 -10.02 14.44 -30.03
CA GLY A 486 -9.72 15.22 -28.83
C GLY A 486 -10.25 14.59 -27.54
N LEU A 487 -11.50 14.12 -27.54
CA LEU A 487 -12.10 13.45 -26.39
C LEU A 487 -11.45 12.10 -26.08
N VAL A 488 -11.06 11.33 -27.10
CA VAL A 488 -10.36 10.04 -26.93
C VAL A 488 -8.97 10.27 -26.36
N VAL A 489 -8.21 11.21 -26.92
CA VAL A 489 -6.88 11.58 -26.43
C VAL A 489 -6.96 12.09 -24.99
N TYR A 490 -7.91 12.97 -24.68
CA TYR A 490 -8.17 13.42 -23.32
C TYR A 490 -8.45 12.26 -22.36
N ALA A 491 -9.37 11.36 -22.74
CA ALA A 491 -9.78 10.24 -21.89
C ALA A 491 -8.61 9.30 -21.60
N LEU A 492 -7.80 8.96 -22.61
CA LEU A 492 -6.65 8.08 -22.45
C LEU A 492 -5.55 8.73 -21.59
N LEU A 493 -5.20 9.99 -21.86
CA LEU A 493 -4.21 10.72 -21.07
C LEU A 493 -4.65 10.93 -19.62
N ARG A 494 -5.92 11.32 -19.41
CA ARG A 494 -6.48 11.50 -18.05
C ARG A 494 -6.46 10.20 -17.26
N LEU A 495 -6.84 9.11 -17.90
CA LEU A 495 -6.89 7.81 -17.24
C LEU A 495 -5.48 7.30 -16.91
N ALA A 496 -4.49 7.55 -17.77
CA ALA A 496 -3.08 7.28 -17.47
C ALA A 496 -2.57 8.11 -16.27
N GLN A 497 -2.93 9.40 -16.18
CA GLN A 497 -2.62 10.25 -15.03
C GLN A 497 -3.28 9.73 -13.74
N ILE A 498 -4.58 9.38 -13.78
CA ILE A 498 -5.30 8.82 -12.62
C ILE A 498 -4.65 7.51 -12.16
N VAL A 499 -4.25 6.63 -13.08
CA VAL A 499 -3.54 5.38 -12.75
C VAL A 499 -2.24 5.68 -12.02
N LYS A 500 -1.46 6.66 -12.48
CA LYS A 500 -0.20 7.09 -11.86
C LYS A 500 -0.43 7.74 -10.48
N GLU A 501 -1.39 8.65 -10.37
CA GLU A 501 -1.78 9.29 -9.10
C GLU A 501 -2.22 8.24 -8.07
N LEU A 502 -3.01 7.26 -8.51
CA LEU A 502 -3.48 6.17 -7.67
C LEU A 502 -2.33 5.26 -7.21
N GLN A 503 -1.34 5.00 -8.06
CA GLN A 503 -0.13 4.28 -7.69
C GLN A 503 0.67 5.05 -6.63
N ALA A 504 0.95 6.33 -6.86
CA ALA A 504 1.68 7.18 -5.90
C ALA A 504 0.96 7.28 -4.55
N ALA A 505 -0.38 7.46 -4.56
CA ALA A 505 -1.18 7.51 -3.34
C ALA A 505 -1.16 6.19 -2.55
N ARG A 506 -0.98 5.04 -3.22
CA ARG A 506 -0.82 3.75 -2.53
C ARG A 506 0.55 3.60 -1.90
N GLU A 507 1.60 3.97 -2.61
CA GLU A 507 2.96 3.92 -2.09
C GLU A 507 3.09 4.81 -0.86
N SER A 508 2.46 5.99 -0.89
CA SER A 508 2.34 6.86 0.28
C SER A 508 1.65 6.15 1.45
N LEU A 509 0.46 5.54 1.26
CA LEU A 509 -0.22 4.83 2.34
C LEU A 509 0.53 3.62 2.88
N ALA A 510 1.14 2.81 2.01
CA ALA A 510 1.91 1.66 2.43
C ALA A 510 3.12 2.10 3.27
N ARG A 511 3.79 3.18 2.87
CA ARG A 511 4.87 3.80 3.66
C ARG A 511 4.37 4.31 5.01
N SER A 512 3.27 5.06 5.04
CA SER A 512 2.69 5.55 6.31
C SER A 512 2.31 4.41 7.25
N ALA A 513 1.70 3.34 6.75
CA ALA A 513 1.31 2.18 7.56
C ALA A 513 2.52 1.43 8.13
N ILE A 514 3.62 1.31 7.35
CA ILE A 514 4.90 0.75 7.82
C ILE A 514 5.47 1.61 8.96
N VAL A 515 5.45 2.94 8.83
CA VAL A 515 5.98 3.83 9.87
C VAL A 515 5.13 3.76 11.13
N GLU A 516 3.81 3.76 11.00
CA GLU A 516 2.90 3.58 12.15
C GLU A 516 3.19 2.26 12.89
N GLU A 517 3.47 1.19 12.15
CA GLU A 517 3.86 -0.09 12.73
C GLU A 517 5.20 -0.03 13.45
N ARG A 518 6.22 0.61 12.86
CA ARG A 518 7.52 0.82 13.54
C ARG A 518 7.36 1.61 14.83
N LEU A 519 6.51 2.64 14.84
CA LEU A 519 6.23 3.44 16.03
C LEU A 519 5.45 2.68 17.09
N ARG A 520 4.54 1.80 16.68
CA ARG A 520 3.85 0.87 17.60
C ARG A 520 4.87 -0.08 18.22
N ALA A 521 5.69 -0.73 17.40
CA ALA A 521 6.75 -1.62 17.88
C ALA A 521 7.73 -0.92 18.81
N ALA A 522 8.12 0.32 18.53
CA ALA A 522 9.01 1.11 19.38
C ALA A 522 8.41 1.43 20.76
N ARG A 523 7.09 1.64 20.83
CA ARG A 523 6.33 1.83 22.08
C ARG A 523 6.22 0.53 22.85
N ASP A 524 5.76 -0.53 22.19
CA ASP A 524 5.64 -1.86 22.79
C ASP A 524 7.00 -2.34 23.34
N LEU A 525 8.09 -2.09 22.62
CA LEU A 525 9.45 -2.38 23.07
C LEU A 525 9.82 -1.60 24.34
N HIS A 526 9.53 -0.30 24.36
CA HIS A 526 9.85 0.57 25.49
C HIS A 526 9.06 0.17 26.74
N ASP A 527 7.77 -0.11 26.57
CA ASP A 527 6.87 -0.42 27.67
C ASP A 527 7.09 -1.84 28.21
N LEU A 528 7.32 -2.84 27.35
CA LEU A 528 7.53 -4.22 27.81
C LEU A 528 8.97 -4.48 28.28
N LEU A 529 9.96 -4.12 27.48
CA LEU A 529 11.37 -4.45 27.79
C LEU A 529 12.04 -3.41 28.67
N GLY A 530 11.64 -2.14 28.55
CA GLY A 530 12.18 -1.08 29.40
C GLY A 530 11.86 -1.30 30.88
N HIS A 531 10.60 -1.65 31.19
CA HIS A 531 10.19 -1.93 32.57
C HIS A 531 10.76 -3.24 33.10
N SER A 532 10.74 -4.32 32.32
CA SER A 532 11.23 -5.63 32.78
C SER A 532 12.75 -5.66 33.01
N LEU A 533 13.56 -5.11 32.09
CA LEU A 533 15.01 -5.02 32.28
C LEU A 533 15.39 -4.07 33.43
N ALA A 534 14.65 -2.98 33.64
CA ALA A 534 14.86 -2.09 34.79
C ALA A 534 14.55 -2.80 36.13
N ALA A 535 13.48 -3.60 36.18
CA ALA A 535 13.12 -4.40 37.35
C ALA A 535 14.18 -5.49 37.63
N ILE A 536 14.66 -6.18 36.59
CA ILE A 536 15.75 -7.16 36.69
C ILE A 536 17.00 -6.48 37.26
N LEU A 537 17.41 -5.32 36.72
CA LEU A 537 18.57 -4.58 37.22
C LEU A 537 18.45 -4.18 38.68
N LEU A 538 17.28 -3.68 39.10
CA LEU A 538 17.03 -3.33 40.50
C LEU A 538 17.13 -4.56 41.41
N THR A 539 16.59 -5.69 40.96
CA THR A 539 16.60 -6.95 41.70
C THR A 539 18.00 -7.57 41.77
N CYS A 540 18.81 -7.46 40.70
CA CYS A 540 20.22 -7.83 40.70
C CYS A 540 21.02 -7.01 41.72
N GLU A 541 20.80 -5.70 41.78
CA GLU A 541 21.46 -4.82 42.75
C GLU A 541 21.06 -5.15 44.19
N LEU A 542 19.77 -5.39 44.44
CA LEU A 542 19.25 -5.87 45.73
C LEU A 542 19.84 -7.22 46.12
N ALA A 543 19.88 -8.18 45.20
CA ALA A 543 20.47 -9.50 45.42
C ALA A 543 21.94 -9.37 45.83
N ARG A 544 22.73 -8.55 45.12
CA ARG A 544 24.14 -8.30 45.47
C ARG A 544 24.31 -7.68 46.85
N ARG A 545 23.50 -6.67 47.20
CA ARG A 545 23.56 -6.02 48.53
C ARG A 545 23.22 -6.97 49.67
N LEU A 546 22.33 -7.93 49.42
CA LEU A 546 21.89 -8.93 50.38
C LEU A 546 22.73 -10.22 50.37
N LYS A 547 23.88 -10.24 49.67
CA LYS A 547 24.76 -11.42 49.51
C LYS A 547 24.09 -12.60 48.81
N CYS A 548 23.39 -12.31 47.72
CA CYS A 548 22.81 -13.28 46.78
C CYS A 548 21.82 -14.27 47.42
N PRO A 549 20.79 -13.80 48.14
CA PRO A 549 19.77 -14.70 48.69
C PRO A 549 19.04 -15.43 47.56
N GLN A 550 18.86 -16.74 47.71
CA GLN A 550 18.30 -17.62 46.69
C GLN A 550 16.98 -17.10 46.11
N GLU A 551 16.07 -16.63 46.97
CA GLU A 551 14.78 -16.06 46.59
C GLU A 551 14.88 -14.92 45.57
N ARG A 552 15.89 -14.05 45.69
CA ARG A 552 16.09 -12.92 44.77
C ARG A 552 16.67 -13.37 43.43
N VAL A 553 17.50 -14.41 43.44
CA VAL A 553 18.04 -15.00 42.21
C VAL A 553 16.94 -15.73 41.45
N GLU A 554 16.05 -16.44 42.15
CA GLU A 554 14.84 -17.04 41.59
C GLU A 554 13.91 -15.95 41.00
N GLU A 555 13.76 -14.82 41.68
CA GLU A 555 12.99 -13.67 41.19
C GLU A 555 13.56 -13.11 39.87
N ILE A 556 14.89 -12.96 39.78
CA ILE A 556 15.58 -12.50 38.56
C ILE A 556 15.34 -13.48 37.40
N VAL A 557 15.46 -14.79 37.64
CA VAL A 557 15.22 -15.82 36.62
C VAL A 557 13.77 -15.78 36.15
N ALA A 558 12.81 -15.68 37.08
CA ALA A 558 11.38 -15.61 36.76
C ALA A 558 11.04 -14.36 35.93
N MET A 559 11.57 -13.19 36.30
CA MET A 559 11.38 -11.95 35.53
C MET A 559 11.98 -12.04 34.13
N ALA A 560 13.18 -12.61 34.00
CA ALA A 560 13.85 -12.75 32.70
C ALA A 560 13.13 -13.76 31.79
N GLU A 561 12.59 -14.85 32.34
CA GLU A 561 11.75 -15.78 31.58
C GLU A 561 10.43 -15.16 31.14
N GLY A 562 9.78 -14.37 32.00
CA GLY A 562 8.58 -13.61 31.66
C GLY A 562 8.84 -12.63 30.51
N ALA A 563 9.89 -11.80 30.63
CA ALA A 563 10.28 -10.85 29.59
C ALA A 563 10.61 -11.54 28.25
N ARG A 564 11.22 -12.73 28.30
CA ARG A 564 11.53 -13.53 27.10
C ARG A 564 10.26 -14.12 26.47
N ALA A 565 9.28 -14.51 27.26
CA ALA A 565 7.99 -14.98 26.78
C ALA A 565 7.18 -13.84 26.13
N ASP A 566 7.18 -12.67 26.75
CA ASP A 566 6.52 -11.47 26.22
C ASP A 566 7.15 -11.04 24.89
N LEU A 567 8.49 -11.02 24.80
CA LEU A 567 9.21 -10.73 23.56
C LEU A 567 8.83 -11.68 22.42
N ARG A 568 8.72 -12.99 22.70
CA ARG A 568 8.29 -14.00 21.72
C ARG A 568 6.83 -13.82 21.28
N SER A 569 5.98 -13.37 22.21
CA SER A 569 4.57 -13.11 21.91
C SER A 569 4.40 -11.91 20.96
N VAL A 570 5.25 -10.89 21.10
CA VAL A 570 5.28 -9.68 20.25
C VAL A 570 5.96 -9.95 18.91
N SER A 571 7.01 -10.76 18.88
CA SER A 571 7.73 -11.11 17.65
C SER A 571 6.95 -12.09 16.74
N GLY A 572 5.84 -12.66 17.21
CA GLY A 572 5.08 -13.65 16.46
C GLY A 572 5.85 -14.95 16.20
N GLU A 573 7.05 -15.09 16.76
CA GLU A 573 7.83 -16.33 16.84
C GLU A 573 7.27 -17.23 17.94
N GLN A 574 5.97 -17.49 17.88
CA GLN A 574 5.50 -18.78 18.33
C GLN A 574 6.09 -19.79 17.34
N ARG A 575 7.02 -20.62 17.82
CA ARG A 575 7.43 -21.86 17.13
C ARG A 575 6.16 -22.46 16.51
N LYS A 576 6.21 -22.95 15.25
CA LYS A 576 5.12 -23.80 14.74
C LYS A 576 4.97 -24.94 15.76
N LEU A 577 4.00 -24.79 16.66
CA LEU A 577 3.85 -25.67 17.81
C LEU A 577 3.24 -26.91 17.20
N SER A 578 4.02 -28.00 17.18
CA SER A 578 3.42 -29.27 16.86
C SER A 578 2.53 -29.67 18.02
N LEU A 579 1.25 -29.90 17.74
CA LEU A 579 0.27 -30.26 18.75
C LEU A 579 0.67 -31.58 19.42
N ALA A 580 1.25 -32.51 18.66
CA ALA A 580 1.78 -33.76 19.17
C ALA A 580 2.91 -33.54 20.18
N ALA A 581 3.85 -32.65 19.88
CA ALA A 581 4.93 -32.30 20.79
C ALA A 581 4.41 -31.62 22.07
N GLU A 582 3.39 -30.77 21.94
CA GLU A 582 2.80 -30.07 23.09
C GLU A 582 1.99 -31.01 23.99
N VAL A 583 1.36 -32.05 23.44
CA VAL A 583 0.69 -33.11 24.21
C VAL A 583 1.69 -33.95 25.00
N GLU A 584 2.82 -34.33 24.41
CA GLU A 584 3.89 -35.04 25.14
C GLU A 584 4.52 -34.16 26.23
N SER A 585 4.69 -32.86 25.95
CA SER A 585 5.15 -31.89 26.96
C SER A 585 4.15 -31.77 28.11
N ALA A 586 2.86 -31.62 27.79
CA ALA A 586 1.77 -31.57 28.77
C ALA A 586 1.73 -32.82 29.66
N ARG A 587 1.85 -34.00 29.05
CA ARG A 587 1.92 -35.27 29.77
C ARG A 587 3.09 -35.30 30.73
N THR A 588 4.28 -34.87 30.29
CA THR A 588 5.50 -34.86 31.09
C THR A 588 5.37 -33.92 32.29
N VAL A 589 4.94 -32.68 32.06
CA VAL A 589 4.84 -31.65 33.11
C VAL A 589 3.75 -32.01 34.14
N LEU A 590 2.56 -32.42 33.70
CA LEU A 590 1.48 -32.81 34.61
C LEU A 590 1.82 -34.07 35.40
N SER A 591 2.49 -35.06 34.80
CA SER A 591 2.94 -36.26 35.51
C SER A 591 4.00 -35.94 36.55
N ALA A 592 4.93 -35.01 36.25
CA ALA A 592 5.92 -34.52 37.22
C ALA A 592 5.28 -33.79 38.40
N ALA A 593 4.11 -33.16 38.21
CA ALA A 593 3.31 -32.56 39.26
C ALA A 593 2.43 -33.57 40.02
N GLY A 594 2.54 -34.88 39.75
CA GLY A 594 1.77 -35.93 40.41
C GLY A 594 0.35 -36.13 39.87
N ILE A 595 0.02 -35.55 38.71
CA ILE A 595 -1.32 -35.60 38.10
C ILE A 595 -1.37 -36.77 37.11
N ARG A 596 -2.38 -37.64 37.20
CA ARG A 596 -2.58 -38.73 36.24
C ARG A 596 -3.16 -38.17 34.93
N VAL A 597 -2.42 -38.32 33.83
CA VAL A 597 -2.83 -37.82 32.51
C VAL A 597 -3.33 -38.95 31.61
N THR A 598 -4.51 -38.78 31.01
CA THR A 598 -5.03 -39.64 29.95
C THR A 598 -5.13 -38.87 28.64
N VAL A 599 -4.51 -39.39 27.58
CA VAL A 599 -4.47 -38.77 26.24
C VAL A 599 -5.13 -39.71 25.24
N GLU A 600 -6.16 -39.24 24.53
CA GLU A 600 -6.71 -39.97 23.36
C GLU A 600 -5.88 -39.69 22.09
N PRO A 601 -5.84 -40.62 21.11
CA PRO A 601 -5.04 -40.46 19.89
C PRO A 601 -5.32 -39.16 19.14
N ILE A 602 -4.26 -38.49 18.71
CA ILE A 602 -4.30 -37.23 17.95
C ILE A 602 -4.34 -37.56 16.46
N GLU A 603 -5.16 -36.83 15.70
CA GLU A 603 -5.25 -36.96 14.26
C GLU A 603 -3.96 -36.46 13.57
N PRO A 604 -3.30 -37.26 12.70
CA PRO A 604 -1.90 -37.04 12.31
C PRO A 604 -1.69 -35.98 11.21
N ASN A 605 -2.71 -35.28 10.74
CA ASN A 605 -2.56 -34.37 9.59
C ASN A 605 -3.44 -33.11 9.71
N LEU A 606 -2.96 -32.13 10.48
CA LEU A 606 -3.63 -30.83 10.68
C LEU A 606 -2.94 -29.74 9.87
N PRO A 607 -3.69 -28.75 9.33
CA PRO A 607 -3.08 -27.53 8.79
C PRO A 607 -2.25 -26.84 9.89
N ALA A 608 -1.05 -26.37 9.54
CA ALA A 608 -0.08 -25.81 10.50
C ALA A 608 -0.64 -24.64 11.36
N GLU A 609 -1.55 -23.84 10.79
CA GLU A 609 -2.23 -22.75 11.52
C GLU A 609 -3.15 -23.29 12.62
N VAL A 610 -3.90 -24.36 12.34
CA VAL A 610 -4.78 -25.02 13.31
C VAL A 610 -3.96 -25.71 14.40
N GLU A 611 -2.89 -26.40 14.00
CA GLU A 611 -1.98 -27.09 14.93
C GLU A 611 -1.35 -26.11 15.94
N THR A 612 -0.92 -24.94 15.46
CA THR A 612 -0.32 -23.90 16.32
C THR A 612 -1.34 -23.29 17.28
N VAL A 613 -2.56 -23.00 16.82
CA VAL A 613 -3.62 -22.44 17.67
C VAL A 613 -4.05 -23.44 18.74
N LEU A 614 -4.30 -24.69 18.37
CA LEU A 614 -4.67 -25.74 19.32
C LEU A 614 -3.54 -26.08 20.30
N GLY A 615 -2.28 -26.07 19.85
CA GLY A 615 -1.12 -26.23 20.74
C GLY A 615 -1.04 -25.11 21.77
N THR A 616 -1.33 -23.87 21.36
CA THR A 616 -1.39 -22.73 22.29
C THR A 616 -2.53 -22.87 23.31
N VAL A 617 -3.70 -23.32 22.87
CA VAL A 617 -4.85 -23.60 23.76
C VAL A 617 -4.49 -24.67 24.78
N LEU A 618 -3.86 -25.76 24.35
CA LEU A 618 -3.45 -26.85 25.23
C LEU A 618 -2.46 -26.38 26.31
N ARG A 619 -1.44 -25.62 25.90
CA ARG A 619 -0.42 -25.09 26.81
C ARG A 619 -1.01 -24.21 27.91
N GLU A 620 -1.91 -23.32 27.52
CA GLU A 620 -2.61 -22.45 28.48
C GLU A 620 -3.54 -23.27 29.38
N ALA A 621 -4.21 -24.28 28.85
CA ALA A 621 -5.05 -25.18 29.64
C ALA A 621 -4.22 -25.91 30.71
N VAL A 622 -3.06 -26.47 30.34
CA VAL A 622 -2.12 -27.13 31.27
C VAL A 622 -1.61 -26.17 32.32
N THR A 623 -1.25 -24.94 31.92
CA THR A 623 -0.82 -23.89 32.86
C THR A 623 -1.92 -23.54 33.85
N ASN A 624 -3.17 -23.48 33.40
CA ASN A 624 -4.32 -23.25 34.25
C ASN A 624 -4.56 -24.41 35.23
N VAL A 625 -4.40 -25.67 34.80
CA VAL A 625 -4.47 -26.83 35.70
C VAL A 625 -3.43 -26.68 36.81
N LEU A 626 -2.17 -26.40 36.47
CA LEU A 626 -1.08 -26.30 37.45
C LEU A 626 -1.21 -25.09 38.40
N ARG A 627 -1.77 -23.97 37.94
CA ARG A 627 -1.90 -22.74 38.74
C ARG A 627 -3.19 -22.65 39.55
N HIS A 628 -4.27 -23.28 39.09
CA HIS A 628 -5.62 -22.98 39.57
C HIS A 628 -6.42 -24.22 40.00
N SER A 629 -5.80 -25.41 40.05
CA SER A 629 -6.44 -26.63 40.54
C SER A 629 -5.54 -27.45 41.43
N GLU A 630 -6.14 -28.25 42.31
CA GLU A 630 -5.50 -29.35 43.04
C GLU A 630 -5.83 -30.68 42.33
N ALA A 631 -5.69 -30.70 41.00
CA ALA A 631 -6.09 -31.82 40.16
C ALA A 631 -5.30 -33.10 40.50
N ARG A 632 -6.00 -34.25 40.47
CA ARG A 632 -5.39 -35.59 40.51
C ARG A 632 -5.48 -36.28 39.15
N HIS A 633 -6.42 -35.85 38.30
CA HIS A 633 -6.64 -36.40 36.97
C HIS A 633 -6.83 -35.29 35.94
N CYS A 634 -6.17 -35.43 34.80
CA CYS A 634 -6.35 -34.58 33.63
C CYS A 634 -6.53 -35.43 32.37
N ALA A 635 -7.59 -35.17 31.62
CA ALA A 635 -7.89 -35.83 30.36
C ALA A 635 -7.77 -34.84 29.20
N ILE A 636 -6.98 -35.22 28.19
CA ILE A 636 -6.81 -34.46 26.95
C ILE A 636 -7.36 -35.32 25.81
N THR A 637 -8.39 -34.82 25.14
CA THR A 637 -9.07 -35.54 24.06
C THR A 637 -9.17 -34.66 22.83
N MET A 638 -8.99 -35.25 21.65
CA MET A 638 -9.18 -34.57 20.37
C MET A 638 -10.05 -35.42 19.46
N ARG A 639 -11.11 -34.84 18.91
CA ARG A 639 -12.02 -35.55 18.01
C ARG A 639 -12.40 -34.65 16.84
N ALA A 640 -12.37 -35.19 15.64
CA ALA A 640 -13.04 -34.61 14.49
C ALA A 640 -14.50 -35.09 14.45
N ASP A 641 -15.43 -34.16 14.27
CA ASP A 641 -16.84 -34.43 14.03
C ASP A 641 -17.30 -33.67 12.76
N GLU A 642 -18.57 -33.84 12.35
CA GLU A 642 -19.11 -33.15 11.17
C GLU A 642 -19.08 -31.61 11.28
N SER A 643 -18.95 -31.07 12.50
CA SER A 643 -18.86 -29.63 12.77
C SER A 643 -17.43 -29.09 12.81
N GLY A 644 -16.43 -29.97 12.80
CA GLY A 644 -15.02 -29.63 12.75
C GLY A 644 -14.15 -30.40 13.74
N LEU A 645 -12.97 -29.86 14.01
CA LEU A 645 -12.01 -30.41 14.96
C LEU A 645 -12.24 -29.84 16.36
N ARG A 646 -12.34 -30.71 17.37
CA ARG A 646 -12.54 -30.33 18.77
C ARG A 646 -11.40 -30.83 19.65
N LEU A 647 -10.72 -29.90 20.34
CA LEU A 647 -9.79 -30.17 21.44
C LEU A 647 -10.50 -29.94 22.77
N ARG A 648 -10.45 -30.92 23.67
CA ARG A 648 -11.06 -30.87 25.00
C ARG A 648 -10.04 -31.24 26.07
N VAL A 649 -9.86 -30.34 27.04
CA VAL A 649 -9.02 -30.55 28.23
C VAL A 649 -9.92 -30.52 29.46
N ARG A 650 -9.90 -31.59 30.25
CA ARG A 650 -10.75 -31.74 31.44
C ARG A 650 -9.92 -32.15 32.65
N ASN A 651 -10.05 -31.43 33.76
CA ASN A 651 -9.38 -31.76 35.01
C ASN A 651 -10.34 -31.75 36.20
N ASP A 652 -10.01 -32.50 37.26
CA ASP A 652 -10.66 -32.45 38.57
C ASP A 652 -9.99 -31.44 39.51
N GLY A 653 -10.45 -31.32 40.76
CA GLY A 653 -9.78 -30.54 41.81
C GLY A 653 -9.94 -29.02 41.70
N VAL A 654 -11.03 -28.53 41.12
CA VAL A 654 -11.33 -27.09 41.03
C VAL A 654 -12.33 -26.67 42.11
N SER A 655 -12.03 -25.62 42.89
CA SER A 655 -12.92 -25.13 43.95
C SER A 655 -14.16 -24.44 43.37
N ALA A 656 -15.36 -24.94 43.70
CA ALA A 656 -16.62 -24.30 43.35
C ALA A 656 -16.71 -22.92 44.04
N GLY A 657 -16.63 -21.84 43.26
CA GLY A 657 -16.89 -20.47 43.75
C GLY A 657 -15.89 -19.38 43.35
N LYS A 658 -14.76 -19.70 42.69
CA LYS A 658 -13.80 -18.68 42.19
C LYS A 658 -13.81 -18.58 40.66
N THR A 659 -14.97 -18.32 40.05
CA THR A 659 -14.99 -17.86 38.65
C THR A 659 -14.61 -16.37 38.61
N ARG A 660 -13.31 -16.06 38.57
CA ARG A 660 -12.88 -14.72 38.13
C ARG A 660 -13.23 -14.57 36.65
N ARG A 661 -14.13 -13.64 36.33
CA ARG A 661 -14.33 -13.17 34.96
C ARG A 661 -13.01 -12.55 34.48
N GLY A 662 -12.38 -13.18 33.48
CA GLY A 662 -11.30 -12.57 32.68
C GLY A 662 -9.89 -12.66 33.26
N SER A 663 -9.32 -13.86 33.38
CA SER A 663 -7.86 -13.97 33.22
C SER A 663 -7.52 -13.64 31.76
N SER A 664 -6.51 -12.79 31.56
CA SER A 664 -6.08 -12.28 30.25
C SER A 664 -5.75 -13.40 29.23
N GLY A 665 -5.43 -14.60 29.69
CA GLY A 665 -5.13 -15.78 28.87
C GLY A 665 -6.31 -16.27 28.02
N ILE A 666 -7.51 -16.42 28.59
CA ILE A 666 -8.68 -16.98 27.87
C ILE A 666 -9.22 -15.99 26.82
N GLY A 667 -9.15 -14.69 27.10
CA GLY A 667 -9.57 -13.65 26.15
C GLY A 667 -8.72 -13.64 24.87
N ASN A 668 -7.39 -13.77 25.00
CA ASN A 668 -6.48 -13.82 23.86
C ASN A 668 -6.69 -15.10 23.03
N LEU A 669 -6.95 -16.23 23.67
CA LEU A 669 -7.27 -17.50 22.98
C LEU A 669 -8.60 -17.44 22.22
N THR A 670 -9.61 -16.77 22.77
CA THR A 670 -10.92 -16.61 22.10
C THR A 670 -10.78 -15.83 20.79
N THR A 671 -10.02 -14.73 20.81
CA THR A 671 -9.72 -13.93 19.60
C THR A 671 -8.95 -14.74 18.55
N ARG A 672 -8.00 -15.56 18.98
CA ARG A 672 -7.19 -16.42 18.07
C ARG A 672 -8.01 -17.54 17.44
N LEU A 673 -8.90 -18.19 18.19
CA LEU A 673 -9.82 -19.19 17.65
C LEU A 673 -10.83 -18.57 16.69
N ALA A 674 -11.35 -17.37 16.99
CA ALA A 674 -12.28 -16.67 16.11
C ALA A 674 -11.67 -16.34 14.73
N ALA A 675 -10.35 -16.11 14.63
CA ALA A 675 -9.66 -15.91 13.35
C ALA A 675 -9.65 -17.16 12.45
N LEU A 676 -9.91 -18.34 13.01
CA LEU A 676 -10.10 -19.61 12.31
C LEU A 676 -11.58 -20.02 12.21
N ASP A 677 -12.50 -19.07 12.43
CA ASP A 677 -13.95 -19.32 12.55
C ASP A 677 -14.30 -20.31 13.68
N GLY A 678 -13.37 -20.51 14.61
CA GLY A 678 -13.48 -21.41 15.75
C GLY A 678 -14.11 -20.76 16.99
N ARG A 679 -14.43 -21.60 17.98
CA ARG A 679 -15.02 -21.19 19.26
C ARG A 679 -14.28 -21.81 20.44
N LEU A 680 -14.18 -21.05 21.52
CA LEU A 680 -13.66 -21.51 22.82
C LEU A 680 -14.78 -21.42 23.86
N THR A 681 -15.01 -22.50 24.59
CA THR A 681 -15.96 -22.55 25.70
C THR A 681 -15.30 -23.17 26.92
N SER A 682 -15.52 -22.59 28.09
CA SER A 682 -15.10 -23.18 29.36
C SER A 682 -16.33 -23.40 30.24
N HIS A 683 -16.33 -24.52 30.97
CA HIS A 683 -17.41 -24.87 31.88
C HIS A 683 -16.84 -25.51 33.15
N VAL A 684 -17.42 -25.18 34.29
CA VAL A 684 -17.15 -25.82 35.58
C VAL A 684 -18.41 -26.61 35.95
N ASP A 685 -18.26 -27.89 36.19
CA ASP A 685 -19.31 -28.80 36.65
C ASP A 685 -18.84 -29.50 37.92
N GLY A 686 -19.37 -29.07 39.06
CA GLY A 686 -18.92 -29.54 40.38
C GLY A 686 -17.44 -29.23 40.64
N ASP A 687 -16.64 -30.28 40.82
CA ASP A 687 -15.19 -30.23 41.04
C ASP A 687 -14.37 -30.30 39.75
N ARG A 688 -15.03 -30.32 38.57
CA ARG A 688 -14.37 -30.50 37.28
C ARG A 688 -14.43 -29.25 36.44
N PHE A 689 -13.31 -28.92 35.82
CA PHE A 689 -13.21 -27.89 34.79
C PHE A 689 -13.01 -28.54 33.43
N THR A 690 -13.73 -28.04 32.42
CA THR A 690 -13.60 -28.46 31.03
C THR A 690 -13.38 -27.24 30.15
N LEU A 691 -12.32 -27.27 29.34
CA LEU A 691 -12.04 -26.31 28.29
C LEU A 691 -12.21 -26.99 26.93
N ASP A 692 -13.11 -26.45 26.12
CA ASP A 692 -13.47 -26.94 24.79
C ASP A 692 -13.11 -25.90 23.73
N ALA A 693 -12.21 -26.26 22.82
CA ALA A 693 -11.88 -25.48 21.63
C ALA A 693 -12.34 -26.23 20.37
N CYS A 694 -13.07 -25.54 19.49
CA CYS A 694 -13.61 -26.11 18.24
C CYS A 694 -13.21 -25.26 17.04
N VAL A 695 -12.76 -25.89 15.96
CA VAL A 695 -12.38 -25.25 14.69
C VAL A 695 -13.09 -25.95 13.52
N PRO A 696 -13.89 -25.24 12.71
CA PRO A 696 -14.61 -25.85 11.59
C PRO A 696 -13.67 -26.35 10.48
N HIS A 697 -14.06 -27.43 9.78
CA HIS A 697 -13.31 -27.90 8.60
C HIS A 697 -13.36 -26.84 7.49
N ARG A 698 -12.22 -26.21 7.19
CA ARG A 698 -12.08 -25.50 5.91
C ARG A 698 -12.04 -26.54 4.81
N ALA A 699 -13.06 -26.55 3.94
CA ALA A 699 -12.99 -27.26 2.68
C ALA A 699 -11.74 -26.79 1.92
N PRO A 700 -10.90 -27.69 1.37
CA PRO A 700 -9.79 -27.29 0.53
C PRO A 700 -10.35 -26.49 -0.66
N VAL A 701 -9.84 -25.27 -0.85
CA VAL A 701 -10.14 -24.46 -2.03
C VAL A 701 -9.71 -25.30 -3.25
N PRO A 702 -10.61 -25.59 -4.21
CA PRO A 702 -10.24 -26.32 -5.41
C PRO A 702 -9.15 -25.54 -6.17
N ALA A 703 -8.11 -26.27 -6.55
CA ALA A 703 -6.87 -25.78 -7.15
C ALA A 703 -7.05 -25.03 -8.47
#